data_AF-A0A832U1Q2-F1
#
_entry.id   AF-A0A832U1Q2-F1
#
_cell.length_a   1.000
_cell.length_b   1.000
_cell.length_c   1.000
_cell.angle_alpha   90.00
_cell.angle_beta   90.00
_cell.angle_gamma   90.00
#
_symmetry.space_group_name_H-M   'P 1'
#
loop_
_entity.id
_entity.type
_entity.pdbx_description
1 polymer ?
#
loop_
_entity_poly.entity_id
_entity_poly.type
_entity_poly.pdbx_seq_one_letter_code
_entity_poly.pdbx_strand_id
1 'polypeptide(L)'
;MKRIMVYGTVQAVGFRPFVYRIAVENKVTGYVRNRGEYVEIVIDGTSQNVNDFIDDLDQKKPPLAKIDRLDISEKSSDENFKPNIFYIKESKGGSSGSASIIPPDICVCDDCQRELFQKTDRRFLYPFINCTNCGPRFTIIKKTPYDRQMTTMGQFNLCPDCLREYKDVLDRRYHAEPVACPICGPHYSLFDRSRKKLGNPIETAAKLFENGKIIAVKGLGGYHIGCDASNEEAVTELRRRLGRPYQPFAILGRDVEAIGNVCYMSDDEKKAILSHERPIVVLEKKDSKTFEKAAPGLHNVGIMLPYSPLHFLLFNYTSLDFFVMTSANMPGDPMITRNSFAFDSLDVDYFLCHNLKIYNRCDDSVIRDGKFIRRSRGFVPQGIGIPHNKKVLAFGAELNNAFTLTKEKKAFISQHIGNTTHLDTLQFFEDAIEKLLTLLNMKMEEIELLVSDLHPQYETTKLAERYSIETGIPLIKIQHHISHARAVLTENKLDEGVAVVCDGTGYGLDGKSWGGEVFHVTEKNEERIGHVKEYPLLGGDKAAKEPVRVLVSILKDEDLSDYSNSYKYGSQGIDALKKLTNDEKIFSTSCGRLLDMFSVMLSSCSERTYEGEPAMKLESLAWKGKDLNIPIEIEDNIILVEEFAKKIFDLRKRERREDLAKTVHVSLADAFSDIAIEEAKQDHLPVAFSGGVAYNKIFSDAIKKRVELRGLKYVEHKLIPCGDGGVSFGQSLFAYKNI
;
A
#
# COMPACT_ATOMS: atom_id res chain seq x y z
N MET A 1 15.63 41.87 -11.01
CA MET A 1 14.83 40.66 -11.36
C MET A 1 15.55 39.36 -11.05
N LYS A 2 14.83 38.39 -10.46
CA LYS A 2 15.27 36.99 -10.34
C LYS A 2 14.32 36.08 -11.12
N ARG A 3 14.87 35.01 -11.70
CA ARG A 3 14.13 33.89 -12.28
C ARG A 3 14.34 32.66 -11.40
N ILE A 4 13.25 32.08 -10.93
CA ILE A 4 13.23 30.91 -10.05
C ILE A 4 12.53 29.78 -10.81
N MET A 5 13.19 28.63 -10.92
CA MET A 5 12.61 27.39 -11.45
C MET A 5 12.42 26.41 -10.31
N VAL A 6 11.16 26.05 -10.05
CA VAL A 6 10.77 25.19 -8.93
C VAL A 6 10.42 23.80 -9.47
N TYR A 7 11.19 22.79 -9.07
CA TYR A 7 10.97 21.39 -9.43
C TYR A 7 10.37 20.61 -8.26
N GLY A 8 9.53 19.62 -8.57
CA GLY A 8 8.90 18.73 -7.60
C GLY A 8 7.38 18.71 -7.72
N THR A 9 6.68 18.26 -6.68
CA THR A 9 5.22 18.27 -6.62
C THR A 9 4.72 19.70 -6.44
N VAL A 10 4.74 20.51 -7.50
CA VAL A 10 4.35 21.93 -7.48
C VAL A 10 3.28 22.28 -8.52
N GLN A 11 2.71 21.27 -9.16
CA GLN A 11 1.58 21.41 -10.09
C GLN A 11 0.36 20.67 -9.54
N ALA A 12 -0.85 21.15 -9.86
CA ALA A 12 -2.12 20.61 -9.35
C ALA A 12 -2.28 20.59 -7.81
N VAL A 13 -1.42 21.31 -7.07
CA VAL A 13 -1.41 21.41 -5.61
C VAL A 13 -1.64 22.83 -5.08
N GLY A 14 -2.29 23.69 -5.86
CA GLY A 14 -2.52 25.08 -5.45
C GLY A 14 -1.25 25.93 -5.34
N PHE A 15 -0.18 25.57 -6.07
CA PHE A 15 1.11 26.28 -5.99
C PHE A 15 1.12 27.66 -6.67
N ARG A 16 0.59 27.79 -7.91
CA ARG A 16 0.52 29.11 -8.60
C ARG A 16 -0.29 30.16 -7.82
N PRO A 17 -1.44 29.81 -7.23
CA PRO A 17 -2.22 30.75 -6.42
C PRO A 17 -1.50 31.10 -5.11
N PHE A 18 -0.82 30.13 -4.50
CA PHE A 18 0.09 30.38 -3.39
C PHE A 18 1.18 31.39 -3.76
N VAL A 19 1.90 31.15 -4.86
CA VAL A 19 2.94 32.05 -5.38
C VAL A 19 2.40 33.45 -5.63
N TYR A 20 1.21 33.57 -6.21
CA TYR A 20 0.55 34.86 -6.40
C TYR A 20 0.30 35.56 -5.05
N ARG A 21 -0.24 34.85 -4.06
CA ARG A 21 -0.53 35.41 -2.74
C ARG A 21 0.75 35.89 -2.03
N ILE A 22 1.79 35.06 -1.97
CA ILE A 22 3.05 35.48 -1.32
C ILE A 22 3.76 36.58 -2.10
N ALA A 23 3.58 36.66 -3.42
CA ALA A 23 4.11 37.77 -4.21
C ALA A 23 3.47 39.11 -3.82
N VAL A 24 2.14 39.11 -3.63
CA VAL A 24 1.39 40.29 -3.17
C VAL A 24 1.78 40.65 -1.73
N GLU A 25 1.88 39.67 -0.83
CA GLU A 25 2.28 39.89 0.58
C GLU A 25 3.69 40.50 0.68
N ASN A 26 4.66 39.97 -0.09
CA ASN A 26 6.04 40.44 -0.12
C ASN A 26 6.27 41.66 -1.01
N LYS A 27 5.21 42.23 -1.61
CA LYS A 27 5.28 43.42 -2.49
C LYS A 27 6.30 43.24 -3.63
N VAL A 28 6.35 42.05 -4.22
CA VAL A 28 7.14 41.77 -5.44
C VAL A 28 6.22 41.76 -6.65
N THR A 29 6.77 42.14 -7.81
CA THR A 29 6.04 42.19 -9.08
C THR A 29 6.57 41.11 -10.02
N GLY A 30 5.78 40.71 -11.02
CA GLY A 30 6.20 39.70 -12.00
C GLY A 30 5.15 38.66 -12.30
N TYR A 31 5.56 37.40 -12.47
CA TYR A 31 4.61 36.36 -12.86
C TYR A 31 5.02 34.96 -12.40
N VAL A 32 4.02 34.07 -12.40
CA VAL A 32 4.20 32.62 -12.26
C VAL A 32 3.53 31.88 -13.41
N ARG A 33 4.15 30.80 -13.89
CA ARG A 33 3.56 29.87 -14.88
C ARG A 33 4.07 28.45 -14.72
N ASN A 34 3.28 27.48 -15.15
CA ASN A 34 3.75 26.11 -15.28
C ASN A 34 4.55 25.94 -16.59
N ARG A 35 5.61 25.13 -16.54
CA ARG A 35 6.49 24.79 -17.66
C ARG A 35 6.91 23.32 -17.58
N GLY A 36 6.18 22.44 -18.26
CA GLY A 36 6.52 21.01 -18.28
C GLY A 36 6.63 20.43 -16.87
N GLU A 37 7.85 20.13 -16.44
CA GLU A 37 8.20 19.56 -15.13
C GLU A 37 8.31 20.57 -13.97
N TYR A 38 8.42 21.86 -14.26
CA TYR A 38 8.70 22.88 -13.25
C TYR A 38 7.71 24.04 -13.28
N VAL A 39 7.69 24.82 -12.20
CA VAL A 39 7.02 26.11 -12.14
C VAL A 39 8.08 27.20 -12.31
N GLU A 40 7.89 28.07 -13.30
CA GLU A 40 8.73 29.24 -13.49
C GLU A 40 8.09 30.43 -12.78
N ILE A 41 8.89 31.09 -11.95
CA ILE A 41 8.54 32.33 -11.26
C ILE A 41 9.57 33.39 -11.69
N VAL A 42 9.08 34.55 -12.11
CA VAL A 42 9.92 35.72 -12.35
C VAL A 42 9.43 36.82 -11.42
N ILE A 43 10.33 37.34 -10.60
CA ILE A 43 10.05 38.39 -9.63
C ILE A 43 10.99 39.57 -9.78
N ASP A 44 10.46 40.76 -9.54
CA ASP A 44 11.20 42.00 -9.40
C ASP A 44 10.75 42.76 -8.15
N GLY A 45 11.73 43.34 -7.45
CA GLY A 45 11.54 44.01 -6.17
C GLY A 45 12.88 44.38 -5.54
N THR A 46 12.83 44.97 -4.35
CA THR A 46 14.03 45.23 -3.55
C THR A 46 14.71 43.91 -3.14
N SER A 47 16.02 43.95 -2.86
CA SER A 47 16.74 42.74 -2.44
C SER A 47 16.13 42.08 -1.19
N GLN A 48 15.58 42.87 -0.27
CA GLN A 48 14.88 42.37 0.91
C GLN A 48 13.60 41.61 0.52
N ASN A 49 12.69 42.26 -0.21
CA ASN A 49 11.41 41.66 -0.61
C ASN A 49 11.59 40.37 -1.44
N VAL A 50 12.62 40.33 -2.28
CA VAL A 50 12.95 39.15 -3.09
C VAL A 50 13.45 38.00 -2.23
N ASN A 51 14.24 38.27 -1.20
CA ASN A 51 14.70 37.23 -0.27
C ASN A 51 13.55 36.74 0.61
N ASP A 52 12.73 37.65 1.16
CA ASP A 52 11.54 37.29 1.96
C ASP A 52 10.58 36.40 1.15
N PHE A 53 10.36 36.72 -0.13
CA PHE A 53 9.57 35.88 -1.02
C PHE A 53 10.15 34.47 -1.19
N ILE A 54 11.48 34.35 -1.32
CA ILE A 54 12.15 33.03 -1.50
C ILE A 54 12.04 32.21 -0.22
N ASP A 55 12.19 32.83 0.94
CA ASP A 55 12.02 32.16 2.24
C ASP A 55 10.57 31.70 2.44
N ASP A 56 9.61 32.57 2.13
CA ASP A 56 8.18 32.24 2.17
C ASP A 56 7.80 31.12 1.20
N LEU A 57 8.44 31.03 0.03
CA LEU A 57 8.20 29.99 -0.96
C LEU A 57 8.44 28.59 -0.38
N ASP A 58 9.39 28.44 0.54
CA ASP A 58 9.65 27.16 1.19
C ASP A 58 8.91 26.99 2.52
N GLN A 59 8.78 28.04 3.32
CA GLN A 59 8.16 27.97 4.66
C GLN A 59 6.63 27.92 4.62
N LYS A 60 5.98 28.62 3.69
CA LYS A 60 4.53 28.77 3.61
C LYS A 60 3.88 27.95 2.49
N LYS A 61 4.66 27.07 1.84
CA LYS A 61 4.17 26.27 0.70
C LYS A 61 2.91 25.46 1.06
N PRO A 62 2.01 25.23 0.10
CA PRO A 62 0.83 24.39 0.31
C PRO A 62 1.23 23.02 0.90
N PRO A 63 0.39 22.39 1.75
CA PRO A 63 0.76 21.14 2.43
C PRO A 63 1.17 19.99 1.49
N LEU A 64 0.62 20.00 0.27
CA LEU A 64 0.89 19.00 -0.75
C LEU A 64 2.07 19.36 -1.66
N ALA A 65 2.54 20.60 -1.55
CA ALA A 65 3.62 21.08 -2.38
C ALA A 65 4.94 20.57 -1.82
N LYS A 66 5.69 19.86 -2.65
CA LYS A 66 7.05 19.42 -2.32
C LYS A 66 8.01 20.01 -3.33
N ILE A 67 8.93 20.83 -2.83
CA ILE A 67 10.00 21.42 -3.62
C ILE A 67 11.19 20.48 -3.52
N ASP A 68 11.54 19.84 -4.63
CA ASP A 68 12.69 18.92 -4.72
C ASP A 68 13.96 19.67 -5.10
N ARG A 69 13.85 20.73 -5.93
CA ARG A 69 14.97 21.58 -6.37
C ARG A 69 14.50 23.00 -6.68
N LEU A 70 15.31 23.99 -6.32
CA LEU A 70 15.15 25.40 -6.70
C LEU A 70 16.38 25.85 -7.48
N ASP A 71 16.18 26.27 -8.73
CA ASP A 71 17.24 26.89 -9.54
C ASP A 71 16.95 28.39 -9.65
N ILE A 72 17.80 29.20 -9.04
CA ILE A 72 17.66 30.66 -8.96
C ILE A 72 18.74 31.29 -9.84
N SER A 73 18.33 32.18 -10.75
CA SER A 73 19.23 32.90 -11.65
C SER A 73 18.87 34.38 -11.74
N GLU A 74 19.87 35.22 -11.98
CA GLU A 74 19.63 36.62 -12.31
C GLU A 74 19.07 36.76 -13.73
N LYS A 75 18.22 37.76 -13.94
CA LYS A 75 17.65 38.06 -15.25
C LYS A 75 17.71 39.56 -15.49
N SER A 76 18.35 39.97 -16.58
CA SER A 76 18.59 41.38 -16.92
C SER A 76 17.34 42.08 -17.47
N SER A 77 16.49 41.38 -18.22
CA SER A 77 15.21 41.91 -18.72
C SER A 77 14.24 40.80 -19.16
N ASP A 78 12.94 41.10 -19.17
CA ASP A 78 11.91 40.28 -19.83
C ASP A 78 10.93 41.22 -20.55
N GLU A 79 10.92 41.18 -21.89
CA GLU A 79 10.09 42.05 -22.74
C GLU A 79 8.57 41.88 -22.50
N ASN A 80 8.15 40.82 -21.81
CA ASN A 80 6.75 40.56 -21.48
C ASN A 80 6.39 40.83 -20.01
N PHE A 81 7.26 41.52 -19.27
CA PHE A 81 7.05 41.87 -17.87
C PHE A 81 6.07 43.04 -17.75
N LYS A 82 4.95 42.84 -17.06
CA LYS A 82 4.03 43.95 -16.74
C LYS A 82 4.52 44.66 -15.47
N PRO A 83 4.94 45.93 -15.54
CA PRO A 83 5.42 46.65 -14.36
C PRO A 83 4.32 46.81 -13.31
N ASN A 84 4.71 46.83 -12.03
CA ASN A 84 3.85 47.11 -10.86
C ASN A 84 2.77 46.07 -10.52
N ILE A 85 2.70 44.93 -11.20
CA ILE A 85 1.75 43.86 -10.86
C ILE A 85 2.42 42.48 -10.82
N PHE A 86 1.88 41.59 -9.99
CA PHE A 86 2.14 40.17 -10.09
C PHE A 86 0.94 39.49 -10.75
N TYR A 87 1.15 38.52 -11.66
CA TYR A 87 0.06 37.82 -12.34
C TYR A 87 0.39 36.37 -12.67
N ILE A 88 -0.65 35.54 -12.76
CA ILE A 88 -0.51 34.16 -13.23
C ILE A 88 -0.56 34.18 -14.75
N LYS A 89 0.54 33.78 -15.40
CA LYS A 89 0.66 33.76 -16.86
C LYS A 89 0.19 32.41 -17.40
N GLU A 90 -0.55 32.44 -18.52
CA GLU A 90 -1.02 31.21 -19.16
C GLU A 90 0.15 30.26 -19.47
N SER A 91 -0.07 28.99 -19.16
CA SER A 91 0.88 27.92 -19.46
C SER A 91 0.97 27.75 -20.98
N LYS A 92 2.08 28.14 -21.61
CA LYS A 92 2.37 27.69 -22.98
C LYS A 92 2.70 26.21 -22.91
N GLY A 93 1.90 25.37 -23.57
CA GLY A 93 2.18 23.95 -23.78
C GLY A 93 3.57 23.81 -24.41
N GLY A 94 4.55 23.51 -23.57
CA GLY A 94 5.89 23.20 -24.04
C GLY A 94 5.82 21.84 -24.71
N SER A 95 6.43 21.72 -25.88
CA SER A 95 6.68 20.50 -26.64
C SER A 95 7.60 19.49 -25.92
N SER A 96 7.88 19.68 -24.63
CA SER A 96 8.55 18.70 -23.78
C SER A 96 7.51 17.73 -23.25
N GLY A 97 7.53 16.47 -23.71
CA GLY A 97 6.68 15.36 -23.25
C GLY A 97 6.89 14.92 -21.79
N SER A 98 7.30 15.85 -20.95
CA SER A 98 7.69 15.64 -19.57
C SER A 98 6.46 15.62 -18.65
N ALA A 99 6.36 14.61 -17.79
CA ALA A 99 5.15 14.38 -17.00
C ALA A 99 5.02 15.46 -15.90
N SER A 100 3.95 16.27 -15.93
CA SER A 100 3.55 17.05 -14.75
C SER A 100 3.30 16.08 -13.59
N ILE A 101 3.90 16.34 -12.43
CA ILE A 101 3.72 15.48 -11.25
C ILE A 101 2.27 15.56 -10.78
N ILE A 102 1.61 14.40 -10.72
CA ILE A 102 0.17 14.30 -10.41
C ILE A 102 0.00 13.98 -8.93
N PRO A 103 -0.78 14.79 -8.21
CA PRO A 103 -0.98 14.56 -6.80
C PRO A 103 -1.85 13.31 -6.55
N PRO A 104 -1.60 12.59 -5.45
CA PRO A 104 -2.47 11.51 -5.02
C PRO A 104 -3.82 12.04 -4.49
N ASP A 105 -4.78 11.14 -4.30
CA ASP A 105 -5.99 11.43 -3.52
C ASP A 105 -5.63 11.67 -2.05
N ILE A 106 -6.21 12.71 -1.45
CA ILE A 106 -5.86 13.17 -0.10
C ILE A 106 -7.11 13.53 0.69
N CYS A 107 -6.98 13.51 2.02
CA CYS A 107 -8.08 13.79 2.92
C CYS A 107 -8.56 15.24 2.82
N VAL A 108 -9.78 15.48 3.33
CA VAL A 108 -10.31 16.84 3.54
C VAL A 108 -9.36 17.63 4.45
N CYS A 109 -9.03 18.86 4.06
CA CYS A 109 -8.23 19.76 4.91
C CYS A 109 -9.10 20.41 6.00
N ASP A 110 -8.47 20.85 7.09
CA ASP A 110 -9.14 21.39 8.28
C ASP A 110 -10.09 22.55 7.96
N ASP A 111 -9.73 23.41 7.01
CA ASP A 111 -10.62 24.50 6.60
C ASP A 111 -11.89 24.02 5.89
N CYS A 112 -11.77 23.06 4.97
CA CYS A 112 -12.93 22.46 4.33
C CYS A 112 -13.77 21.69 5.34
N GLN A 113 -13.14 21.08 6.36
CA GLN A 113 -13.87 20.44 7.46
C GLN A 113 -14.62 21.47 8.31
N ARG A 114 -14.04 22.65 8.59
CA ARG A 114 -14.73 23.76 9.26
C ARG A 114 -15.93 24.25 8.44
N GLU A 115 -15.73 24.52 7.16
CA GLU A 115 -16.79 24.94 6.23
C GLU A 115 -17.92 23.89 6.13
N LEU A 116 -17.58 22.59 6.17
CA LEU A 116 -18.55 21.48 6.14
C LEU A 116 -19.57 21.57 7.28
N PHE A 117 -19.17 22.08 8.45
CA PHE A 117 -20.04 22.17 9.63
C PHE A 117 -20.46 23.61 9.97
N GLN A 118 -20.08 24.60 9.15
CA GLN A 118 -20.46 25.99 9.35
C GLN A 118 -21.81 26.29 8.68
N LYS A 119 -22.86 26.53 9.48
CA LYS A 119 -24.23 26.79 8.98
C LYS A 119 -24.35 27.96 8.00
N THR A 120 -23.47 28.95 8.10
CA THR A 120 -23.46 30.11 7.20
C THR A 120 -22.74 29.83 5.87
N ASP A 121 -22.00 28.73 5.77
CA ASP A 121 -21.30 28.36 4.54
C ASP A 121 -22.29 27.72 3.55
N ARG A 122 -22.15 28.08 2.28
CA ARG A 122 -22.98 27.53 1.19
C ARG A 122 -22.78 26.02 0.96
N ARG A 123 -21.71 25.45 1.51
CA ARG A 123 -21.37 24.02 1.46
C ARG A 123 -21.59 23.33 2.80
N PHE A 124 -22.36 23.95 3.70
CA PHE A 124 -22.81 23.30 4.93
C PHE A 124 -23.39 21.91 4.63
N LEU A 125 -22.82 20.89 5.29
CA LEU A 125 -23.13 19.47 5.15
C LEU A 125 -22.98 18.89 3.73
N TYR A 126 -22.21 19.53 2.85
CA TYR A 126 -22.02 19.05 1.48
C TYR A 126 -20.95 17.94 1.38
N PRO A 127 -21.32 16.70 0.99
CA PRO A 127 -20.45 15.52 1.12
C PRO A 127 -19.31 15.42 0.07
N PHE A 128 -19.17 16.43 -0.80
CA PHE A 128 -18.08 16.51 -1.78
C PHE A 128 -17.29 17.81 -1.67
N ILE A 129 -17.36 18.50 -0.52
CA ILE A 129 -16.56 19.69 -0.28
C ILE A 129 -15.06 19.39 -0.47
N ASN A 130 -14.40 20.24 -1.24
CA ASN A 130 -12.96 20.21 -1.44
C ASN A 130 -12.45 21.62 -1.79
N CYS A 131 -11.13 21.75 -1.83
CA CYS A 131 -10.42 22.91 -2.36
C CYS A 131 -9.16 22.44 -3.11
N THR A 132 -8.33 23.39 -3.56
CA THR A 132 -7.06 23.08 -4.24
C THR A 132 -6.10 22.22 -3.42
N ASN A 133 -6.20 22.28 -2.09
CA ASN A 133 -5.32 21.57 -1.14
C ASN A 133 -5.87 20.22 -0.65
N CYS A 134 -7.05 19.77 -1.10
CA CYS A 134 -7.66 18.53 -0.58
C CYS A 134 -8.58 17.80 -1.57
N GLY A 135 -9.00 16.59 -1.22
CA GLY A 135 -10.00 15.81 -1.96
C GLY A 135 -9.44 14.95 -3.10
N PRO A 136 -10.32 14.41 -3.96
CA PRO A 136 -9.93 13.43 -4.97
C PRO A 136 -9.06 14.03 -6.07
N ARG A 137 -8.10 13.25 -6.56
CA ARG A 137 -7.17 13.54 -7.65
C ARG A 137 -7.06 12.31 -8.54
N PHE A 138 -6.13 11.39 -8.24
CA PHE A 138 -5.87 10.20 -9.04
C PHE A 138 -7.15 9.43 -9.38
N THR A 139 -8.04 9.19 -8.41
CA THR A 139 -9.32 8.48 -8.65
C THR A 139 -10.26 9.10 -9.69
N ILE A 140 -10.13 10.40 -10.00
CA ILE A 140 -11.03 11.11 -10.92
C ILE A 140 -10.36 11.63 -12.19
N ILE A 141 -9.03 11.66 -12.26
CA ILE A 141 -8.28 12.14 -13.43
C ILE A 141 -8.32 11.10 -14.54
N LYS A 142 -8.74 11.52 -15.74
CA LYS A 142 -8.74 10.68 -16.94
C LYS A 142 -7.43 10.78 -17.72
N LYS A 143 -6.86 11.99 -17.75
CA LYS A 143 -5.75 12.37 -18.63
C LYS A 143 -5.09 13.66 -18.14
N THR A 144 -3.82 13.85 -18.44
CA THR A 144 -3.11 15.13 -18.33
C THR A 144 -3.16 15.97 -19.62
N PRO A 145 -3.08 17.32 -19.56
CA PRO A 145 -2.91 18.16 -18.38
C PRO A 145 -4.13 18.14 -17.44
N TYR A 146 -3.89 18.36 -16.15
CA TYR A 146 -4.94 18.38 -15.13
C TYR A 146 -5.88 19.58 -15.35
N ASP A 147 -7.10 19.28 -15.78
CA ASP A 147 -8.18 20.22 -16.04
C ASP A 147 -9.51 19.52 -15.75
N ARG A 148 -10.53 20.25 -15.28
CA ARG A 148 -11.85 19.73 -14.96
C ARG A 148 -12.44 18.85 -16.06
N GLN A 149 -12.31 19.24 -17.33
CA GLN A 149 -12.85 18.46 -18.46
C GLN A 149 -12.16 17.10 -18.63
N MET A 150 -10.89 17.02 -18.24
CA MET A 150 -10.08 15.80 -18.23
C MET A 150 -10.27 14.99 -16.94
N THR A 151 -11.29 15.28 -16.14
CA THR A 151 -11.69 14.49 -14.96
C THR A 151 -13.11 13.96 -15.08
N THR A 152 -13.53 13.11 -14.14
CA THR A 152 -14.95 12.72 -13.99
C THR A 152 -15.83 13.84 -13.45
N MET A 153 -15.26 14.97 -13.00
CA MET A 153 -15.99 16.17 -12.62
C MET A 153 -16.44 17.01 -13.83
N GLY A 154 -15.89 16.76 -15.03
CA GLY A 154 -16.26 17.47 -16.26
C GLY A 154 -17.73 17.35 -16.67
N GLN A 155 -18.44 16.32 -16.20
CA GLN A 155 -19.88 16.16 -16.42
C GLN A 155 -20.76 17.11 -15.57
N PHE A 156 -20.16 17.76 -14.56
CA PHE A 156 -20.86 18.65 -13.63
C PHE A 156 -20.54 20.12 -13.98
N ASN A 157 -21.45 20.80 -14.65
CA ASN A 157 -21.29 22.21 -15.03
C ASN A 157 -21.31 23.12 -13.79
N LEU A 158 -20.33 24.01 -13.63
CA LEU A 158 -20.24 24.90 -12.48
C LEU A 158 -21.43 25.89 -12.46
N CYS A 159 -22.08 26.06 -11.30
CA CYS A 159 -23.01 27.17 -11.10
C CYS A 159 -22.28 28.51 -11.06
N PRO A 160 -22.98 29.66 -11.20
CA PRO A 160 -22.35 30.99 -11.21
C PRO A 160 -21.45 31.26 -10.01
N ASP A 161 -21.85 30.84 -8.80
CA ASP A 161 -21.08 31.04 -7.59
C ASP A 161 -19.82 30.17 -7.50
N CYS A 162 -19.87 28.92 -7.98
CA CYS A 162 -18.68 28.07 -8.09
C CYS A 162 -17.74 28.60 -9.18
N LEU A 163 -18.29 29.11 -10.29
CA LEU A 163 -17.48 29.69 -11.36
C LEU A 163 -16.77 30.97 -10.92
N ARG A 164 -17.41 31.78 -10.07
CA ARG A 164 -16.79 32.97 -9.46
C ARG A 164 -15.57 32.58 -8.63
N GLU A 165 -15.73 31.68 -7.66
CA GLU A 165 -14.60 31.19 -6.83
C GLU A 165 -13.51 30.50 -7.68
N TYR A 166 -13.90 29.73 -8.71
CA TYR A 166 -12.94 29.06 -9.59
C TYR A 166 -12.04 30.04 -10.35
N LYS A 167 -12.54 31.26 -10.65
CA LYS A 167 -11.83 32.31 -11.39
C LYS A 167 -11.15 33.35 -10.50
N ASP A 168 -11.55 33.48 -9.24
CA ASP A 168 -11.00 34.46 -8.31
C ASP A 168 -9.70 33.95 -7.69
N VAL A 169 -8.57 34.56 -8.04
CA VAL A 169 -7.23 34.18 -7.58
C VAL A 169 -7.07 34.25 -6.05
N LEU A 170 -7.87 35.08 -5.38
CA LEU A 170 -7.86 35.21 -3.92
C LEU A 170 -8.68 34.12 -3.23
N ASP A 171 -9.55 33.42 -3.95
CA ASP A 171 -10.33 32.32 -3.40
C ASP A 171 -9.48 31.04 -3.32
N ARG A 172 -9.63 30.29 -2.22
CA ARG A 172 -8.94 29.01 -2.01
C ARG A 172 -9.31 27.94 -3.06
N ARG A 173 -10.43 28.12 -3.76
CA ARG A 173 -10.96 27.24 -4.82
C ARG A 173 -10.61 27.72 -6.23
N TYR A 174 -9.77 28.74 -6.36
CA TYR A 174 -9.21 29.14 -7.64
C TYR A 174 -8.52 27.97 -8.36
N HIS A 175 -8.99 27.64 -9.57
CA HIS A 175 -8.56 26.44 -10.30
C HIS A 175 -8.60 25.13 -9.50
N ALA A 176 -9.51 25.02 -8.52
CA ALA A 176 -9.84 23.72 -7.94
C ALA A 176 -10.69 22.95 -8.96
N GLU A 177 -10.05 22.11 -9.78
CA GLU A 177 -10.73 21.31 -10.79
C GLU A 177 -11.92 20.49 -10.27
N PRO A 178 -11.90 19.93 -9.03
CA PRO A 178 -13.04 19.20 -8.49
C PRO A 178 -14.02 20.06 -7.68
N VAL A 179 -13.94 21.40 -7.77
CA VAL A 179 -14.85 22.28 -7.04
C VAL A 179 -16.31 22.02 -7.40
N ALA A 180 -17.16 22.00 -6.38
CA ALA A 180 -18.60 21.86 -6.53
C ALA A 180 -19.34 22.40 -5.30
N CYS A 181 -20.67 22.38 -5.36
CA CYS A 181 -21.59 22.69 -4.26
C CYS A 181 -22.87 21.85 -4.41
N PRO A 182 -23.83 21.91 -3.45
CA PRO A 182 -25.08 21.15 -3.53
C PRO A 182 -25.90 21.37 -4.81
N ILE A 183 -25.75 22.52 -5.47
CA ILE A 183 -26.50 22.88 -6.68
C ILE A 183 -25.93 22.21 -7.92
N CYS A 184 -24.61 22.26 -8.11
CA CYS A 184 -23.97 21.87 -9.37
C CYS A 184 -23.16 20.58 -9.29
N GLY A 185 -22.99 20.01 -8.10
CA GLY A 185 -22.10 18.91 -7.86
C GLY A 185 -22.76 17.53 -7.78
N PRO A 186 -21.95 16.49 -7.53
CA PRO A 186 -22.46 15.17 -7.20
C PRO A 186 -23.24 15.16 -5.88
N HIS A 187 -24.08 14.14 -5.72
CA HIS A 187 -24.92 13.92 -4.54
C HIS A 187 -24.94 12.44 -4.16
N TYR A 188 -25.18 12.17 -2.87
CA TYR A 188 -25.42 10.83 -2.36
C TYR A 188 -26.89 10.44 -2.48
N SER A 189 -27.16 9.15 -2.54
CA SER A 189 -28.48 8.54 -2.45
C SER A 189 -28.37 7.23 -1.68
N LEU A 190 -29.33 6.97 -0.81
CA LEU A 190 -29.44 5.74 -0.03
C LEU A 190 -30.55 4.87 -0.62
N PHE A 191 -30.25 3.59 -0.82
CA PHE A 191 -31.21 2.61 -1.33
C PHE A 191 -31.29 1.42 -0.38
N ASP A 192 -32.47 0.84 -0.25
CA ASP A 192 -32.63 -0.48 0.36
C ASP A 192 -32.36 -1.61 -0.66
N ARG A 193 -32.45 -2.87 -0.19
CA ARG A 193 -32.28 -4.07 -1.03
C ARG A 193 -33.26 -4.14 -2.21
N SER A 194 -34.44 -3.53 -2.11
CA SER A 194 -35.43 -3.44 -3.20
C SER A 194 -35.14 -2.30 -4.18
N ARG A 195 -34.02 -1.59 -4.01
CA ARG A 195 -33.61 -0.40 -4.77
C ARG A 195 -34.57 0.79 -4.58
N LYS A 196 -35.34 0.80 -3.50
CA LYS A 196 -36.16 1.95 -3.13
C LYS A 196 -35.27 3.01 -2.51
N LYS A 197 -35.32 4.23 -3.05
CA LYS A 197 -34.60 5.38 -2.52
C LYS A 197 -35.19 5.81 -1.18
N LEU A 198 -34.34 6.03 -0.19
CA LEU A 198 -34.69 6.52 1.14
C LEU A 198 -34.42 8.03 1.26
N GLY A 199 -34.89 8.64 2.36
CA GLY A 199 -34.91 10.10 2.59
C GLY A 199 -33.54 10.77 2.65
N ASN A 200 -33.19 11.42 3.77
CA ASN A 200 -31.86 12.03 3.92
C ASN A 200 -30.79 10.92 3.93
N PRO A 201 -29.95 10.79 2.88
CA PRO A 201 -29.18 9.57 2.66
C PRO A 201 -28.13 9.32 3.74
N ILE A 202 -27.41 10.36 4.17
CA ILE A 202 -26.28 10.20 5.09
C ILE A 202 -26.75 10.07 6.54
N GLU A 203 -27.69 10.92 6.95
CA GLU A 203 -28.28 10.85 8.30
C GLU A 203 -29.02 9.51 8.52
N THR A 204 -29.78 9.05 7.53
CA THR A 204 -30.47 7.75 7.63
C THR A 204 -29.48 6.60 7.66
N ALA A 205 -28.41 6.65 6.86
CA ALA A 205 -27.36 5.61 6.89
C ALA A 205 -26.65 5.55 8.25
N ALA A 206 -26.32 6.69 8.85
CA ALA A 206 -25.71 6.76 10.19
C ALA A 206 -26.60 6.06 11.24
N LYS A 207 -27.90 6.35 11.26
CA LYS A 207 -28.86 5.69 12.16
C LYS A 207 -29.04 4.20 11.85
N LEU A 208 -28.95 3.79 10.59
CA LEU A 208 -29.02 2.38 10.21
C LEU A 208 -27.81 1.59 10.72
N PHE A 209 -26.62 2.18 10.71
CA PHE A 209 -25.45 1.57 11.35
C PHE A 209 -25.64 1.35 12.85
N GLU A 210 -26.20 2.33 13.57
CA GLU A 210 -26.54 2.17 15.01
C GLU A 210 -27.50 1.01 15.27
N ASN A 211 -28.36 0.71 14.29
CA ASN A 211 -29.28 -0.44 14.33
C ASN A 211 -28.66 -1.75 13.82
N GLY A 212 -27.32 -1.83 13.74
CA GLY A 212 -26.58 -3.03 13.35
C GLY A 212 -26.73 -3.43 11.88
N LYS A 213 -27.13 -2.50 11.00
CA LYS A 213 -27.30 -2.81 9.57
C LYS A 213 -25.97 -2.78 8.82
N ILE A 214 -25.89 -3.63 7.80
CA ILE A 214 -24.73 -3.71 6.91
C ILE A 214 -25.00 -2.87 5.67
N ILE A 215 -24.12 -1.91 5.39
CA ILE A 215 -24.31 -0.92 4.32
C ILE A 215 -23.10 -0.93 3.39
N ALA A 216 -23.35 -1.04 2.08
CA ALA A 216 -22.33 -0.76 1.07
C ALA A 216 -22.21 0.76 0.87
N VAL A 217 -21.01 1.30 1.05
CA VAL A 217 -20.72 2.73 1.00
C VAL A 217 -19.80 3.04 -0.16
N LYS A 218 -20.21 3.90 -1.08
CA LYS A 218 -19.34 4.35 -2.16
C LYS A 218 -18.38 5.44 -1.67
N GLY A 219 -17.10 5.09 -1.60
CA GLY A 219 -16.00 5.99 -1.26
C GLY A 219 -15.35 6.65 -2.48
N LEU A 220 -14.13 7.16 -2.31
CA LEU A 220 -13.39 7.85 -3.38
C LEU A 220 -12.82 6.89 -4.43
N GLY A 221 -12.20 5.79 -3.98
CA GLY A 221 -11.51 4.83 -4.85
C GLY A 221 -12.29 3.56 -5.17
N GLY A 222 -13.40 3.31 -4.47
CA GLY A 222 -14.31 2.20 -4.69
C GLY A 222 -15.36 2.10 -3.60
N TYR A 223 -16.08 0.98 -3.57
CA TYR A 223 -17.05 0.67 -2.53
C TYR A 223 -16.37 0.01 -1.33
N HIS A 224 -16.86 0.38 -0.15
CA HIS A 224 -16.66 -0.31 1.10
C HIS A 224 -17.95 -1.01 1.53
N ILE A 225 -17.84 -1.99 2.40
CA ILE A 225 -18.97 -2.52 3.17
C ILE A 225 -18.66 -2.27 4.63
N GLY A 226 -19.63 -1.71 5.34
CA GLY A 226 -19.49 -1.40 6.75
C GLY A 226 -20.66 -1.83 7.60
N CYS A 227 -20.40 -1.86 8.90
CA CYS A 227 -21.35 -2.02 9.99
C CYS A 227 -20.73 -1.40 11.26
N ASP A 228 -21.47 -1.34 12.37
CA ASP A 228 -20.91 -1.00 13.68
C ASP A 228 -19.83 -2.02 14.09
N ALA A 229 -18.62 -1.55 14.35
CA ALA A 229 -17.50 -2.41 14.73
C ALA A 229 -17.62 -2.96 16.16
N SER A 230 -18.44 -2.34 17.00
CA SER A 230 -18.67 -2.74 18.38
C SER A 230 -19.79 -3.79 18.49
N ASN A 231 -20.58 -3.95 17.43
CA ASN A 231 -21.67 -4.92 17.38
C ASN A 231 -21.18 -6.28 16.84
N GLU A 232 -20.92 -7.22 17.74
CA GLU A 232 -20.42 -8.55 17.39
C GLU A 232 -21.33 -9.33 16.44
N GLU A 233 -22.65 -9.19 16.55
CA GLU A 233 -23.63 -9.87 15.68
C GLU A 233 -23.55 -9.33 14.26
N ALA A 234 -23.50 -8.00 14.10
CA ALA A 234 -23.37 -7.35 12.81
C ALA A 234 -22.05 -7.71 12.10
N VAL A 235 -20.94 -7.74 12.83
CA VAL A 235 -19.63 -8.15 12.29
C VAL A 235 -19.63 -9.63 11.90
N THR A 236 -20.24 -10.50 12.72
CA THR A 236 -20.35 -11.94 12.41
C THR A 236 -21.19 -12.18 11.16
N GLU A 237 -22.32 -11.49 11.03
CA GLU A 237 -23.16 -11.57 9.84
C GLU A 237 -22.45 -11.02 8.60
N LEU A 238 -21.71 -9.92 8.72
CA LEU A 238 -20.89 -9.39 7.63
C LEU A 238 -19.86 -10.42 7.14
N ARG A 239 -19.16 -11.11 8.05
CA ARG A 239 -18.24 -12.20 7.68
C ARG A 239 -18.92 -13.32 6.92
N ARG A 240 -20.10 -13.75 7.39
CA ARG A 240 -20.90 -14.80 6.76
C ARG A 240 -21.26 -14.42 5.33
N ARG A 241 -21.73 -13.19 5.10
CA ARG A 241 -22.11 -12.70 3.77
C ARG A 241 -20.91 -12.52 2.82
N LEU A 242 -19.74 -12.13 3.35
CA LEU A 242 -18.52 -11.96 2.55
C LEU A 242 -17.72 -13.25 2.31
N GLY A 243 -18.02 -14.33 3.04
CA GLY A 243 -17.19 -15.54 3.02
C GLY A 243 -15.76 -15.31 3.55
N ARG A 244 -15.58 -14.32 4.44
CA ARG A 244 -14.27 -13.95 5.03
C ARG A 244 -14.26 -14.31 6.52
N PRO A 245 -13.92 -15.54 6.90
CA PRO A 245 -14.06 -16.00 8.29
C PRO A 245 -13.06 -15.34 9.25
N TYR A 246 -11.81 -15.16 8.83
CA TYR A 246 -10.75 -14.69 9.74
C TYR A 246 -9.95 -13.49 9.24
N GLN A 247 -10.05 -13.11 7.96
CA GLN A 247 -9.31 -11.96 7.42
C GLN A 247 -9.66 -10.71 8.25
N PRO A 248 -8.67 -9.95 8.75
CA PRO A 248 -8.95 -8.77 9.56
C PRO A 248 -9.65 -7.70 8.73
N PHE A 249 -10.70 -7.12 9.28
CA PHE A 249 -11.37 -5.96 8.71
C PHE A 249 -10.71 -4.66 9.16
N ALA A 250 -10.68 -3.69 8.26
CA ALA A 250 -10.30 -2.33 8.60
C ALA A 250 -11.41 -1.64 9.39
N ILE A 251 -11.02 -0.89 10.42
CA ILE A 251 -11.90 -0.10 11.26
C ILE A 251 -11.72 1.39 10.92
N LEU A 252 -12.82 2.11 10.73
CA LEU A 252 -12.84 3.55 10.67
C LEU A 252 -13.17 4.09 12.07
N GLY A 253 -12.20 4.74 12.71
CA GLY A 253 -12.39 5.41 14.01
C GLY A 253 -12.84 6.86 13.84
N ARG A 254 -13.57 7.40 14.82
CA ARG A 254 -14.06 8.79 14.83
C ARG A 254 -12.91 9.81 14.81
N ASP A 255 -11.99 9.68 15.75
CA ASP A 255 -10.87 10.58 15.97
C ASP A 255 -9.73 9.85 16.72
N VAL A 256 -8.62 10.56 16.92
CA VAL A 256 -7.43 10.01 17.59
C VAL A 256 -7.69 9.66 19.06
N GLU A 257 -8.59 10.38 19.72
CA GLU A 257 -8.91 10.15 21.14
C GLU A 257 -9.66 8.84 21.30
N ALA A 258 -10.70 8.61 20.48
CA ALA A 258 -11.43 7.35 20.44
C ALA A 258 -10.49 6.17 20.19
N ILE A 259 -9.61 6.27 19.18
CA ILE A 259 -8.62 5.22 18.87
C ILE A 259 -7.66 4.99 20.05
N GLY A 260 -7.20 6.06 20.70
CA GLY A 260 -6.34 6.00 21.87
C GLY A 260 -6.97 5.30 23.07
N ASN A 261 -8.29 5.18 23.14
CA ASN A 261 -8.97 4.43 24.20
C ASN A 261 -8.86 2.90 24.02
N VAL A 262 -8.68 2.43 22.77
CA VAL A 262 -8.74 1.00 22.43
C VAL A 262 -7.42 0.42 21.91
N CYS A 263 -6.51 1.26 21.42
CA CYS A 263 -5.22 0.84 20.86
C CYS A 263 -4.05 1.64 21.44
N TYR A 264 -2.87 1.03 21.45
CA TYR A 264 -1.61 1.74 21.63
C TYR A 264 -1.22 2.42 20.31
N MET A 265 -0.62 3.61 20.42
CA MET A 265 -0.08 4.36 19.28
C MET A 265 1.24 4.98 19.70
N SER A 266 2.31 4.64 18.98
CA SER A 266 3.57 5.38 19.00
C SER A 266 3.41 6.74 18.30
N ASP A 267 4.41 7.62 18.47
CA ASP A 267 4.41 8.94 17.82
C ASP A 267 4.45 8.83 16.28
N ASP A 268 5.18 7.85 15.74
CA ASP A 268 5.28 7.61 14.30
C ASP A 268 3.96 7.08 13.72
N GLU A 269 3.28 6.17 14.42
CA GLU A 269 1.95 5.67 14.03
C GLU A 269 0.90 6.78 14.09
N LYS A 270 0.95 7.62 15.14
CA LYS A 270 0.07 8.79 15.28
C LYS A 270 0.30 9.79 14.16
N LYS A 271 1.55 10.03 13.76
CA LYS A 271 1.90 10.88 12.62
C LYS A 271 1.37 10.29 11.30
N ALA A 272 1.49 8.98 11.10
CA ALA A 272 1.00 8.30 9.91
C ALA A 272 -0.53 8.35 9.80
N ILE A 273 -1.28 8.06 10.88
CA ILE A 273 -2.75 8.06 10.83
C ILE A 273 -3.35 9.47 10.71
N LEU A 274 -2.64 10.49 11.19
CA LEU A 274 -3.00 11.91 11.06
C LEU A 274 -2.60 12.53 9.72
N SER A 275 -1.80 11.83 8.91
CA SER A 275 -1.28 12.36 7.66
C SER A 275 -2.39 12.67 6.65
N HIS A 276 -2.09 13.49 5.64
CA HIS A 276 -3.05 13.83 4.59
C HIS A 276 -3.47 12.62 3.75
N GLU A 277 -2.63 11.58 3.71
CA GLU A 277 -2.89 10.32 3.03
C GLU A 277 -3.91 9.45 3.79
N ARG A 278 -4.08 9.62 5.11
CA ARG A 278 -5.01 8.85 5.96
C ARG A 278 -4.99 7.34 5.65
N PRO A 279 -3.83 6.66 5.74
CA PRO A 279 -3.75 5.22 5.55
C PRO A 279 -4.49 4.48 6.68
N ILE A 280 -4.78 3.20 6.45
CA ILE A 280 -5.05 2.25 7.53
C ILE A 280 -3.71 1.98 8.22
N VAL A 281 -3.64 2.22 9.52
CA VAL A 281 -2.47 1.91 10.36
C VAL A 281 -2.80 0.69 11.22
N VAL A 282 -1.95 -0.33 11.19
CA VAL A 282 -2.10 -1.54 12.01
C VAL A 282 -1.57 -1.24 13.41
N LEU A 283 -2.47 -1.17 14.39
CA LEU A 283 -2.18 -0.77 15.76
C LEU A 283 -2.36 -1.94 16.73
N GLU A 284 -1.54 -1.98 17.78
CA GLU A 284 -1.68 -2.93 18.87
C GLU A 284 -2.94 -2.63 19.71
N LYS A 285 -3.75 -3.66 19.97
CA LYS A 285 -4.94 -3.54 20.81
C LYS A 285 -4.55 -3.46 22.29
N LYS A 286 -5.19 -2.58 23.06
CA LYS A 286 -4.99 -2.50 24.52
C LYS A 286 -5.57 -3.73 25.24
N ASP A 287 -6.75 -4.15 24.80
CA ASP A 287 -7.35 -5.44 25.19
C ASP A 287 -7.42 -6.32 23.93
N SER A 288 -6.90 -7.54 24.04
CA SER A 288 -7.00 -8.55 22.99
C SER A 288 -8.43 -8.79 22.50
N LYS A 289 -9.45 -8.59 23.35
CA LYS A 289 -10.87 -8.77 23.00
C LYS A 289 -11.44 -7.63 22.16
N THR A 290 -10.80 -6.46 22.14
CA THR A 290 -11.26 -5.33 21.35
C THR A 290 -11.30 -5.74 19.87
N PHE A 291 -12.48 -5.58 19.27
CA PHE A 291 -12.75 -5.96 17.88
C PHE A 291 -12.38 -7.41 17.54
N GLU A 292 -12.51 -8.35 18.49
CA GLU A 292 -12.14 -9.76 18.26
C GLU A 292 -12.88 -10.36 17.06
N LYS A 293 -14.16 -10.04 16.88
CA LYS A 293 -14.89 -10.47 15.67
C LYS A 293 -14.37 -9.82 14.39
N ALA A 294 -13.82 -8.61 14.43
CA ALA A 294 -13.30 -7.92 13.25
C ALA A 294 -11.84 -8.31 12.93
N ALA A 295 -11.04 -8.70 13.92
CA ALA A 295 -9.65 -9.16 13.74
C ALA A 295 -9.33 -10.36 14.68
N PRO A 296 -9.89 -11.55 14.37
CA PRO A 296 -9.89 -12.70 15.28
C PRO A 296 -8.51 -13.36 15.43
N GLY A 297 -8.11 -13.58 16.68
CA GLY A 297 -6.82 -14.20 17.01
C GLY A 297 -5.60 -13.32 16.73
N LEU A 298 -5.80 -12.01 16.50
CA LEU A 298 -4.72 -11.06 16.25
C LEU A 298 -4.58 -10.07 17.42
N HIS A 299 -3.33 -9.80 17.81
CA HIS A 299 -3.00 -8.79 18.84
C HIS A 299 -3.15 -7.35 18.34
N ASN A 300 -3.30 -7.16 17.04
CA ASN A 300 -3.39 -5.87 16.38
C ASN A 300 -4.62 -5.77 15.46
N VAL A 301 -4.95 -4.56 15.03
CA VAL A 301 -6.09 -4.26 14.14
C VAL A 301 -5.75 -3.07 13.24
N GLY A 302 -6.22 -3.11 11.99
CA GLY A 302 -6.07 -2.00 11.05
C GLY A 302 -7.11 -0.92 11.32
N ILE A 303 -6.67 0.30 11.67
CA ILE A 303 -7.55 1.45 11.92
C ILE A 303 -7.18 2.61 11.00
N MET A 304 -8.19 3.27 10.43
CA MET A 304 -8.06 4.53 9.70
C MET A 304 -8.95 5.62 10.30
N LEU A 305 -8.63 6.87 9.97
CA LEU A 305 -9.40 8.05 10.36
C LEU A 305 -10.29 8.55 9.20
N PRO A 306 -11.28 9.41 9.48
CA PRO A 306 -12.10 10.03 8.45
C PRO A 306 -11.23 10.78 7.45
N TYR A 307 -11.38 10.44 6.17
CA TYR A 307 -10.62 11.07 5.09
C TYR A 307 -11.49 11.80 4.08
N SER A 308 -12.76 11.42 3.92
CA SER A 308 -13.71 12.06 3.01
C SER A 308 -14.76 12.86 3.80
N PRO A 309 -15.41 13.88 3.19
CA PRO A 309 -16.47 14.61 3.87
C PRO A 309 -17.61 13.68 4.32
N LEU A 310 -17.88 12.62 3.57
CA LEU A 310 -18.85 11.60 3.94
C LEU A 310 -18.56 11.01 5.32
N HIS A 311 -17.31 10.67 5.62
CA HIS A 311 -16.95 10.02 6.89
C HIS A 311 -17.24 10.95 8.07
N PHE A 312 -16.84 12.22 7.95
CA PHE A 312 -17.14 13.24 8.97
C PHE A 312 -18.65 13.42 9.16
N LEU A 313 -19.42 13.43 8.06
CA LEU A 313 -20.88 13.55 8.15
C LEU A 313 -21.55 12.32 8.78
N LEU A 314 -21.06 11.10 8.51
CA LEU A 314 -21.55 9.90 9.18
C LEU A 314 -21.37 10.02 10.69
N PHE A 315 -20.14 10.35 11.15
CA PHE A 315 -19.85 10.55 12.58
C PHE A 315 -20.63 11.70 13.23
N ASN A 316 -21.02 12.72 12.46
CA ASN A 316 -21.87 13.81 12.96
C ASN A 316 -23.31 13.36 13.27
N TYR A 317 -23.80 12.32 12.59
CA TYR A 317 -25.18 11.82 12.74
C TYR A 317 -25.30 10.53 13.56
N THR A 318 -24.22 10.10 14.20
CA THR A 318 -24.20 8.88 15.02
C THR A 318 -23.42 9.08 16.31
N SER A 319 -23.81 8.30 17.31
CA SER A 319 -23.10 8.09 18.58
C SER A 319 -21.94 7.09 18.48
N LEU A 320 -21.83 6.30 17.39
CA LEU A 320 -20.79 5.29 17.24
C LEU A 320 -19.39 5.89 17.06
N ASP A 321 -18.40 5.29 17.69
CA ASP A 321 -16.99 5.70 17.53
C ASP A 321 -16.25 4.90 16.45
N PHE A 322 -16.77 3.74 16.07
CA PHE A 322 -16.06 2.80 15.19
C PHE A 322 -17.00 2.12 14.21
N PHE A 323 -16.62 2.14 12.93
CA PHE A 323 -17.26 1.34 11.88
C PHE A 323 -16.27 0.31 11.35
N VAL A 324 -16.74 -0.90 11.06
CA VAL A 324 -16.04 -1.72 10.05
C VAL A 324 -16.18 -1.00 8.72
N MET A 325 -15.10 -0.92 7.94
CA MET A 325 -15.10 -0.32 6.61
C MET A 325 -14.11 -1.08 5.71
N THR A 326 -14.49 -2.31 5.32
CA THR A 326 -13.67 -3.19 4.47
C THR A 326 -13.99 -2.98 3.00
N SER A 327 -13.05 -3.27 2.10
CA SER A 327 -13.28 -3.21 0.66
C SER A 327 -14.44 -4.13 0.23
N ALA A 328 -15.31 -3.61 -0.64
CA ALA A 328 -16.47 -4.34 -1.17
C ALA A 328 -16.05 -5.22 -2.36
N ASN A 329 -15.53 -6.40 -2.06
CA ASN A 329 -15.17 -7.41 -3.04
C ASN A 329 -15.31 -8.82 -2.47
N MET A 330 -15.57 -9.80 -3.33
CA MET A 330 -15.36 -11.20 -2.95
C MET A 330 -13.85 -11.46 -2.82
N PRO A 331 -13.42 -12.47 -2.04
CA PRO A 331 -12.01 -12.82 -1.94
C PRO A 331 -11.38 -13.05 -3.32
N GLY A 332 -10.32 -12.31 -3.64
CA GLY A 332 -9.59 -12.40 -4.91
C GLY A 332 -10.04 -11.44 -6.01
N ASP A 333 -11.29 -10.96 -5.96
CA ASP A 333 -11.80 -9.99 -6.94
C ASP A 333 -11.39 -8.55 -6.58
N PRO A 334 -11.29 -7.64 -7.55
CA PRO A 334 -10.88 -6.28 -7.26
C PRO A 334 -12.07 -5.44 -6.72
N MET A 335 -11.80 -4.36 -5.96
CA MET A 335 -12.83 -3.52 -5.30
C MET A 335 -13.86 -2.87 -6.23
N ILE A 336 -15.16 -3.11 -6.03
CA ILE A 336 -16.23 -2.62 -6.90
C ILE A 336 -16.25 -1.09 -7.00
N THR A 337 -16.46 -0.53 -8.20
CA THR A 337 -16.53 0.93 -8.43
C THR A 337 -17.86 1.42 -9.03
N ARG A 338 -18.62 0.54 -9.70
CA ARG A 338 -19.85 0.88 -10.43
C ARG A 338 -21.09 0.57 -9.59
N ASN A 339 -22.04 1.51 -9.57
CA ASN A 339 -23.27 1.37 -8.77
C ASN A 339 -24.11 0.17 -9.21
N SER A 340 -24.25 -0.04 -10.53
CA SER A 340 -25.03 -1.17 -11.07
C SER A 340 -24.49 -2.51 -10.56
N PHE A 341 -23.18 -2.72 -10.70
CA PHE A 341 -22.53 -3.93 -10.24
C PHE A 341 -22.65 -4.11 -8.73
N ALA A 342 -22.53 -3.05 -7.94
CA ALA A 342 -22.74 -3.12 -6.48
C ALA A 342 -24.15 -3.64 -6.14
N PHE A 343 -25.19 -3.15 -6.80
CA PHE A 343 -26.58 -3.60 -6.58
C PHE A 343 -26.84 -5.05 -7.00
N ASP A 344 -26.06 -5.57 -7.95
CA ASP A 344 -26.24 -6.92 -8.48
C ASP A 344 -25.42 -7.97 -7.72
N SER A 345 -24.29 -7.59 -7.11
CA SER A 345 -23.31 -8.53 -6.55
C SER A 345 -23.19 -8.53 -5.03
N LEU A 346 -23.55 -7.43 -4.34
CA LEU A 346 -23.33 -7.32 -2.90
C LEU A 346 -24.56 -7.74 -2.08
N ASP A 347 -24.38 -8.69 -1.15
CA ASP A 347 -25.39 -9.07 -0.18
C ASP A 347 -25.33 -8.16 1.06
N VAL A 348 -25.91 -6.97 0.96
CA VAL A 348 -25.98 -5.96 2.04
C VAL A 348 -27.43 -5.51 2.26
N ASP A 349 -27.69 -4.86 3.41
CA ASP A 349 -29.04 -4.39 3.72
C ASP A 349 -29.37 -3.09 2.96
N TYR A 350 -28.37 -2.20 2.81
CA TYR A 350 -28.53 -0.90 2.16
C TYR A 350 -27.30 -0.50 1.32
N PHE A 351 -27.50 0.47 0.43
CA PHE A 351 -26.49 1.00 -0.47
C PHE A 351 -26.46 2.52 -0.41
N LEU A 352 -25.37 3.08 0.11
CA LEU A 352 -25.09 4.52 0.13
C LEU A 352 -24.18 4.88 -1.06
N CYS A 353 -24.78 5.36 -2.14
CA CYS A 353 -24.16 5.51 -3.45
C CYS A 353 -24.08 6.99 -3.86
N HIS A 354 -23.20 7.32 -4.81
CA HIS A 354 -23.18 8.63 -5.46
C HIS A 354 -22.99 8.56 -6.97
N ASN A 355 -23.29 9.67 -7.65
CA ASN A 355 -23.22 9.82 -9.10
C ASN A 355 -21.86 10.29 -9.64
N LEU A 356 -20.89 10.66 -8.80
CA LEU A 356 -19.51 10.84 -9.26
C LEU A 356 -18.91 9.48 -9.71
N LYS A 357 -18.42 9.40 -10.95
CA LYS A 357 -17.75 8.20 -11.47
C LYS A 357 -16.33 8.13 -10.91
N ILE A 358 -15.95 6.95 -10.44
CA ILE A 358 -14.57 6.61 -10.06
C ILE A 358 -13.90 6.11 -11.34
N TYR A 359 -12.82 6.77 -11.76
CA TYR A 359 -12.11 6.45 -13.00
C TYR A 359 -10.97 5.47 -12.76
N ASN A 360 -10.14 5.77 -11.76
CA ASN A 360 -9.11 4.86 -11.27
C ASN A 360 -9.60 4.22 -9.97
N ARG A 361 -9.69 2.89 -9.96
CA ARG A 361 -9.90 2.12 -8.72
C ARG A 361 -8.69 2.35 -7.82
N CYS A 362 -8.91 2.54 -6.52
CA CYS A 362 -7.82 2.78 -5.59
C CYS A 362 -8.18 2.32 -4.18
N ASP A 363 -7.66 1.16 -3.79
CA ASP A 363 -7.80 0.62 -2.43
C ASP A 363 -7.11 1.51 -1.40
N ASP A 364 -7.57 1.44 -0.15
CA ASP A 364 -6.92 2.09 0.98
C ASP A 364 -5.51 1.52 1.18
N SER A 365 -4.53 2.41 1.42
CA SER A 365 -3.18 2.00 1.80
C SER A 365 -3.18 1.46 3.22
N VAL A 366 -2.30 0.48 3.49
CA VAL A 366 -2.14 -0.17 4.79
C VAL A 366 -0.68 -0.08 5.21
N ILE A 367 -0.43 0.44 6.40
CA ILE A 367 0.90 0.61 7.00
C ILE A 367 0.95 -0.11 8.34
N ARG A 368 2.06 -0.79 8.62
CA ARG A 368 2.37 -1.43 9.90
C ARG A 368 3.81 -1.11 10.26
N ASP A 369 4.07 -0.61 11.47
CA ASP A 369 5.43 -0.31 11.95
C ASP A 369 6.22 0.58 10.96
N GLY A 370 5.57 1.56 10.32
CA GLY A 370 6.18 2.43 9.31
C GLY A 370 6.41 1.79 7.93
N LYS A 371 6.09 0.51 7.75
CA LYS A 371 6.25 -0.25 6.49
C LYS A 371 4.91 -0.37 5.76
N PHE A 372 4.92 -0.26 4.44
CA PHE A 372 3.74 -0.51 3.64
C PHE A 372 3.43 -2.01 3.58
N ILE A 373 2.26 -2.42 4.03
CA ILE A 373 1.68 -3.71 3.61
C ILE A 373 1.05 -3.55 2.23
N ARG A 374 0.38 -2.41 2.02
CA ARG A 374 -0.28 -2.07 0.77
C ARG A 374 -0.07 -0.59 0.46
N ARG A 375 0.51 -0.30 -0.70
CA ARG A 375 0.73 1.06 -1.19
C ARG A 375 -0.27 1.38 -2.30
N SER A 376 -1.23 2.27 -2.04
CA SER A 376 -2.31 2.61 -2.96
C SER A 376 -2.82 4.04 -2.73
N ARG A 377 -4.04 4.24 -2.18
CA ARG A 377 -4.63 5.57 -1.95
C ARG A 377 -3.74 6.43 -1.05
N GLY A 378 -3.60 7.71 -1.40
CA GLY A 378 -2.71 8.64 -0.69
C GLY A 378 -1.29 8.67 -1.25
N PHE A 379 -0.87 7.65 -1.99
CA PHE A 379 0.52 7.53 -2.46
C PHE A 379 0.65 7.33 -3.97
N VAL A 380 -0.34 6.72 -4.62
CA VAL A 380 -0.36 6.57 -6.09
C VAL A 380 -0.94 7.86 -6.72
N PRO A 381 -0.33 8.40 -7.79
CA PRO A 381 0.78 7.88 -8.61
C PRO A 381 2.11 8.60 -8.33
N GLN A 382 2.47 8.82 -7.05
CA GLN A 382 3.74 9.47 -6.72
C GLN A 382 4.93 8.60 -7.13
N GLY A 383 5.84 9.15 -7.94
CA GLY A 383 7.04 8.46 -8.39
C GLY A 383 8.15 8.40 -7.32
N ILE A 384 8.86 7.27 -7.27
CA ILE A 384 10.01 7.02 -6.39
C ILE A 384 11.30 7.14 -7.20
N GLY A 385 12.31 7.83 -6.68
CA GLY A 385 13.58 8.01 -7.40
C GLY A 385 14.32 6.69 -7.65
N ILE A 386 14.85 6.51 -8.87
CA ILE A 386 15.60 5.32 -9.30
C ILE A 386 16.90 5.73 -10.05
N PRO A 387 17.92 4.85 -10.12
CA PRO A 387 19.22 5.21 -10.68
C PRO A 387 19.27 5.30 -12.22
N HIS A 388 18.29 4.75 -12.94
CA HIS A 388 18.25 4.73 -14.42
C HIS A 388 17.13 5.58 -15.00
N ASN A 389 17.24 5.93 -16.29
CA ASN A 389 16.26 6.70 -17.05
C ASN A 389 15.48 5.89 -18.11
N LYS A 390 15.81 4.59 -18.30
CA LYS A 390 15.07 3.69 -19.21
C LYS A 390 13.59 3.64 -18.86
N LYS A 391 12.73 3.54 -19.87
CA LYS A 391 11.28 3.31 -19.75
C LYS A 391 10.99 1.81 -19.69
N VAL A 392 10.59 1.34 -18.52
CA VAL A 392 10.38 -0.08 -18.23
C VAL A 392 8.98 -0.30 -17.70
N LEU A 393 8.36 -1.40 -18.13
CA LEU A 393 7.13 -1.93 -17.54
C LEU A 393 7.45 -3.25 -16.84
N ALA A 394 7.42 -3.22 -15.51
CA ALA A 394 7.64 -4.38 -14.66
C ALA A 394 6.31 -4.91 -14.13
N PHE A 395 5.98 -6.17 -14.41
CA PHE A 395 4.67 -6.77 -14.16
C PHE A 395 4.46 -7.23 -12.72
N GLY A 396 5.52 -7.40 -11.93
CA GLY A 396 5.44 -7.84 -10.52
C GLY A 396 5.24 -9.34 -10.35
N ALA A 397 4.68 -9.71 -9.20
CA ALA A 397 4.35 -11.10 -8.82
C ALA A 397 2.91 -11.48 -9.26
N GLU A 398 2.34 -12.55 -8.71
CA GLU A 398 0.93 -12.96 -8.95
C GLU A 398 -0.03 -12.45 -7.87
N LEU A 399 0.37 -12.62 -6.60
CA LEU A 399 -0.42 -12.24 -5.44
C LEU A 399 -0.07 -10.83 -4.98
N ASN A 400 -1.03 -10.17 -4.34
CA ASN A 400 -0.91 -8.79 -3.84
C ASN A 400 -0.24 -7.81 -4.82
N ASN A 401 -0.45 -8.03 -6.13
CA ASN A 401 0.35 -7.43 -7.17
C ASN A 401 0.21 -5.90 -7.21
N ALA A 402 1.31 -5.24 -7.55
CA ALA A 402 1.31 -3.91 -8.15
C ALA A 402 2.40 -3.91 -9.25
N PHE A 403 2.11 -3.34 -10.42
CA PHE A 403 3.10 -3.19 -11.50
C PHE A 403 3.83 -1.85 -11.38
N THR A 404 4.97 -1.72 -12.06
CA THR A 404 5.78 -0.49 -12.04
C THR A 404 6.07 -0.01 -13.45
N LEU A 405 5.85 1.28 -13.70
CA LEU A 405 6.30 1.99 -14.89
C LEU A 405 7.44 2.94 -14.54
N THR A 406 8.48 3.02 -15.36
CA THR A 406 9.59 3.97 -15.13
C THR A 406 9.64 5.08 -16.18
N LYS A 407 9.91 6.31 -15.74
CA LYS A 407 10.11 7.49 -16.58
C LYS A 407 10.94 8.54 -15.82
N GLU A 408 11.87 9.20 -16.50
CA GLU A 408 12.59 10.37 -15.97
C GLU A 408 13.24 10.13 -14.59
N LYS A 409 13.92 8.99 -14.42
CA LYS A 409 14.53 8.56 -13.14
C LYS A 409 13.54 8.38 -11.99
N LYS A 410 12.28 8.08 -12.31
CA LYS A 410 11.24 7.75 -11.34
C LYS A 410 10.57 6.43 -11.69
N ALA A 411 10.29 5.63 -10.67
CA ALA A 411 9.44 4.45 -10.72
C ALA A 411 8.05 4.80 -10.17
N PHE A 412 7.03 4.54 -10.96
CA PHE A 412 5.61 4.76 -10.67
C PHE A 412 4.97 3.40 -10.40
N ILE A 413 4.95 3.00 -9.13
CA ILE A 413 4.25 1.80 -8.67
C ILE A 413 2.74 2.08 -8.77
N SER A 414 2.00 1.17 -9.39
CA SER A 414 0.55 1.25 -9.53
C SER A 414 -0.17 1.21 -8.18
N GLN A 415 -1.48 1.46 -8.20
CA GLN A 415 -2.35 1.01 -7.10
C GLN A 415 -2.26 -0.51 -6.92
N HIS A 416 -2.70 -0.97 -5.75
CA HIS A 416 -2.86 -2.40 -5.50
C HIS A 416 -3.81 -3.01 -6.54
N ILE A 417 -3.30 -3.98 -7.30
CA ILE A 417 -4.05 -4.73 -8.29
C ILE A 417 -4.74 -5.93 -7.65
N GLY A 418 -4.02 -6.65 -6.77
CA GLY A 418 -4.56 -7.79 -6.04
C GLY A 418 -4.08 -9.13 -6.60
N ASN A 419 -4.97 -10.11 -6.67
CA ASN A 419 -4.65 -11.46 -7.14
C ASN A 419 -4.99 -11.64 -8.63
N THR A 420 -3.97 -11.75 -9.48
CA THR A 420 -4.13 -11.83 -10.94
C THR A 420 -4.61 -13.18 -11.47
N THR A 421 -4.75 -14.20 -10.61
CA THR A 421 -5.36 -15.48 -11.02
C THR A 421 -6.84 -15.35 -11.36
N HIS A 422 -7.48 -14.24 -10.95
CA HIS A 422 -8.86 -13.90 -11.28
C HIS A 422 -8.92 -13.06 -12.55
N LEU A 423 -9.77 -13.46 -13.50
CA LEU A 423 -9.90 -12.78 -14.79
C LEU A 423 -10.26 -11.29 -14.64
N ASP A 424 -11.17 -10.95 -13.73
CA ASP A 424 -11.57 -9.56 -13.48
C ASP A 424 -10.41 -8.72 -12.94
N THR A 425 -9.52 -9.32 -12.15
CA THR A 425 -8.29 -8.68 -11.65
C THR A 425 -7.28 -8.51 -12.77
N LEU A 426 -7.11 -9.51 -13.64
CA LEU A 426 -6.22 -9.41 -14.80
C LEU A 426 -6.70 -8.34 -15.79
N GLN A 427 -8.01 -8.25 -16.06
CA GLN A 427 -8.58 -7.16 -16.88
C GLN A 427 -8.37 -5.79 -16.23
N PHE A 428 -8.51 -5.71 -14.90
CA PHE A 428 -8.19 -4.50 -14.17
C PHE A 428 -6.70 -4.13 -14.26
N PHE A 429 -5.80 -5.12 -14.23
CA PHE A 429 -4.37 -4.91 -14.42
C PHE A 429 -4.11 -4.19 -15.75
N GLU A 430 -4.63 -4.71 -16.86
CA GLU A 430 -4.42 -4.13 -18.20
C GLU A 430 -5.01 -2.71 -18.32
N ASP A 431 -6.24 -2.51 -17.85
CA ASP A 431 -6.89 -1.19 -17.80
C ASP A 431 -6.07 -0.20 -16.96
N ALA A 432 -5.44 -0.67 -15.88
CA ALA A 432 -4.56 0.15 -15.06
C ALA A 432 -3.24 0.52 -15.77
N ILE A 433 -2.63 -0.39 -16.55
CA ILE A 433 -1.45 -0.08 -17.38
C ILE A 433 -1.80 1.05 -18.35
N GLU A 434 -2.86 0.89 -19.14
CA GLU A 434 -3.28 1.87 -20.16
C GLU A 434 -3.54 3.24 -19.54
N LYS A 435 -4.23 3.27 -18.40
CA LYS A 435 -4.52 4.51 -17.68
C LYS A 435 -3.26 5.14 -17.13
N LEU A 436 -2.34 4.37 -16.55
CA LEU A 436 -1.10 4.93 -16.01
C LEU A 436 -0.17 5.44 -17.13
N LEU A 437 -0.08 4.75 -18.27
CA LEU A 437 0.60 5.25 -19.48
C LEU A 437 0.01 6.58 -19.95
N THR A 438 -1.32 6.64 -20.10
CA THR A 438 -2.04 7.86 -20.48
C THR A 438 -1.77 9.00 -19.50
N LEU A 439 -1.76 8.68 -18.21
CA LEU A 439 -1.54 9.61 -17.12
C LEU A 439 -0.10 10.15 -17.10
N LEU A 440 0.88 9.32 -17.44
CA LEU A 440 2.29 9.69 -17.56
C LEU A 440 2.64 10.32 -18.92
N ASN A 441 1.65 10.48 -19.82
CA ASN A 441 1.85 10.91 -21.20
C ASN A 441 2.93 10.06 -21.89
N MET A 442 2.78 8.74 -21.79
CA MET A 442 3.59 7.72 -22.44
C MET A 442 2.68 6.84 -23.29
N LYS A 443 3.24 6.28 -24.37
CA LYS A 443 2.62 5.19 -25.12
C LYS A 443 3.35 3.88 -24.90
N MET A 444 2.69 2.77 -25.19
CA MET A 444 3.27 1.44 -25.03
C MET A 444 4.53 1.26 -25.88
N GLU A 445 4.54 1.80 -27.10
CA GLU A 445 5.66 1.69 -28.04
C GLU A 445 6.90 2.47 -27.61
N GLU A 446 6.77 3.34 -26.58
CA GLU A 446 7.90 4.03 -25.97
C GLU A 446 8.58 3.22 -24.86
N ILE A 447 8.00 2.10 -24.44
CA ILE A 447 8.60 1.21 -23.45
C ILE A 447 9.76 0.46 -24.10
N GLU A 448 10.91 0.50 -23.43
CA GLU A 448 12.17 -0.06 -23.91
C GLU A 448 12.39 -1.50 -23.45
N LEU A 449 11.75 -1.89 -22.34
CA LEU A 449 11.92 -3.20 -21.72
C LEU A 449 10.68 -3.61 -20.92
N LEU A 450 10.27 -4.86 -21.08
CA LEU A 450 9.31 -5.54 -20.21
C LEU A 450 10.06 -6.41 -19.20
N VAL A 451 9.59 -6.45 -17.97
CA VAL A 451 10.16 -7.33 -16.93
C VAL A 451 9.05 -8.09 -16.22
N SER A 452 9.23 -9.39 -16.00
CA SER A 452 8.31 -10.21 -15.23
C SER A 452 9.03 -11.06 -14.18
N ASP A 453 8.25 -11.74 -13.33
CA ASP A 453 8.78 -12.79 -12.48
C ASP A 453 9.29 -13.96 -13.33
N LEU A 454 10.21 -14.74 -12.75
CA LEU A 454 10.75 -15.96 -13.34
C LEU A 454 9.70 -17.08 -13.43
N HIS A 455 8.69 -17.06 -12.56
CA HIS A 455 7.67 -18.10 -12.51
C HIS A 455 6.93 -18.23 -13.85
N PRO A 456 7.05 -19.38 -14.55
CA PRO A 456 6.54 -19.52 -15.92
C PRO A 456 5.01 -19.62 -15.99
N GLN A 457 4.35 -20.00 -14.90
CA GLN A 457 2.90 -20.18 -14.88
C GLN A 457 2.12 -18.96 -14.39
N TYR A 458 2.79 -17.88 -13.97
CA TYR A 458 2.06 -16.72 -13.48
C TYR A 458 1.25 -16.06 -14.60
N GLU A 459 0.04 -15.59 -14.29
CA GLU A 459 -0.77 -14.85 -15.25
C GLU A 459 -0.11 -13.52 -15.62
N THR A 460 0.64 -12.90 -14.69
CA THR A 460 1.47 -11.73 -14.98
C THR A 460 2.63 -12.03 -15.92
N THR A 461 3.28 -13.18 -15.80
CA THR A 461 4.34 -13.62 -16.73
C THR A 461 3.76 -13.90 -18.12
N LYS A 462 2.64 -14.61 -18.21
CA LYS A 462 1.94 -14.87 -19.48
C LYS A 462 1.49 -13.56 -20.15
N LEU A 463 1.01 -12.60 -19.35
CA LEU A 463 0.63 -11.28 -19.83
C LEU A 463 1.85 -10.51 -20.38
N ALA A 464 2.99 -10.56 -19.69
CA ALA A 464 4.23 -9.95 -20.15
C ALA A 464 4.75 -10.57 -21.46
N GLU A 465 4.68 -11.89 -21.59
CA GLU A 465 5.00 -12.61 -22.82
C GLU A 465 4.09 -12.19 -23.98
N ARG A 466 2.78 -12.08 -23.72
CA ARG A 466 1.82 -11.59 -24.72
C ARG A 466 2.18 -10.18 -25.18
N TYR A 467 2.45 -9.27 -24.24
CA TYR A 467 2.82 -7.89 -24.56
C TYR A 467 4.12 -7.85 -25.35
N SER A 468 5.11 -8.68 -25.01
CA SER A 468 6.37 -8.78 -25.75
C SER A 468 6.14 -9.21 -27.21
N ILE A 469 5.28 -10.21 -27.44
CA ILE A 469 4.94 -10.71 -28.79
C ILE A 469 4.17 -9.65 -29.59
N GLU A 470 3.18 -9.01 -28.97
CA GLU A 470 2.30 -8.04 -29.65
C GLU A 470 3.02 -6.73 -30.01
N THR A 471 3.96 -6.30 -29.17
CA THR A 471 4.66 -5.00 -29.31
C THR A 471 6.05 -5.11 -29.91
N GLY A 472 6.68 -6.29 -29.85
CA GLY A 472 8.08 -6.51 -30.20
C GLY A 472 9.08 -6.02 -29.15
N ILE A 473 8.62 -5.59 -27.97
CA ILE A 473 9.48 -5.10 -26.89
C ILE A 473 10.16 -6.30 -26.20
N PRO A 474 11.48 -6.25 -25.90
CA PRO A 474 12.16 -7.34 -25.23
C PRO A 474 11.61 -7.58 -23.81
N LEU A 475 11.56 -8.85 -23.41
CA LEU A 475 11.14 -9.29 -22.08
C LEU A 475 12.31 -9.94 -21.34
N ILE A 476 12.55 -9.52 -20.10
CA ILE A 476 13.47 -10.18 -19.17
C ILE A 476 12.67 -10.76 -17.99
N LYS A 477 13.03 -11.98 -17.58
CA LYS A 477 12.44 -12.64 -16.41
C LYS A 477 13.42 -12.62 -15.26
N ILE A 478 12.98 -12.18 -14.09
CA ILE A 478 13.83 -11.99 -12.92
C ILE A 478 13.33 -12.83 -11.74
N GLN A 479 14.26 -13.39 -10.99
CA GLN A 479 13.95 -14.18 -9.80
C GLN A 479 13.28 -13.31 -8.70
N HIS A 480 12.26 -13.88 -8.08
CA HIS A 480 11.38 -13.22 -7.11
C HIS A 480 12.10 -12.61 -5.89
N HIS A 481 12.93 -13.39 -5.19
CA HIS A 481 13.66 -12.96 -3.99
C HIS A 481 14.80 -11.98 -4.31
N ILE A 482 15.42 -12.11 -5.48
CA ILE A 482 16.38 -11.13 -5.97
C ILE A 482 15.67 -9.78 -6.18
N SER A 483 14.44 -9.78 -6.70
CA SER A 483 13.64 -8.56 -6.84
C SER A 483 13.38 -7.90 -5.47
N HIS A 484 13.03 -8.68 -4.45
CA HIS A 484 12.92 -8.20 -3.08
C HIS A 484 14.21 -7.56 -2.56
N ALA A 485 15.34 -8.27 -2.68
CA ALA A 485 16.64 -7.80 -2.22
C ALA A 485 17.04 -6.47 -2.89
N ARG A 486 16.83 -6.35 -4.20
CA ARG A 486 17.10 -5.12 -4.95
C ARG A 486 16.21 -3.96 -4.51
N ALA A 487 14.93 -4.22 -4.28
CA ALA A 487 13.98 -3.19 -3.87
C ALA A 487 14.43 -2.51 -2.57
N VAL A 488 14.77 -3.29 -1.52
CA VAL A 488 15.17 -2.75 -0.21
C VAL A 488 16.51 -2.00 -0.27
N LEU A 489 17.49 -2.50 -1.02
CA LEU A 489 18.80 -1.87 -1.14
C LEU A 489 18.72 -0.53 -1.90
N THR A 490 18.07 -0.53 -3.07
CA THR A 490 17.96 0.68 -3.89
C THR A 490 17.11 1.76 -3.23
N GLU A 491 16.03 1.38 -2.54
CA GLU A 491 15.25 2.32 -1.75
C GLU A 491 16.09 3.06 -0.70
N ASN A 492 17.02 2.33 -0.07
CA ASN A 492 17.95 2.87 0.92
C ASN A 492 19.21 3.49 0.29
N LYS A 493 19.26 3.62 -1.05
CA LYS A 493 20.38 4.17 -1.83
C LYS A 493 21.68 3.41 -1.59
N LEU A 494 21.58 2.08 -1.58
CA LEU A 494 22.69 1.16 -1.43
C LEU A 494 22.85 0.37 -2.73
N ASP A 495 24.07 0.37 -3.26
CA ASP A 495 24.42 -0.39 -4.46
C ASP A 495 24.88 -1.82 -4.13
N GLU A 496 25.31 -2.03 -2.87
CA GLU A 496 25.80 -3.31 -2.34
C GLU A 496 25.32 -3.55 -0.91
N GLY A 497 25.05 -4.82 -0.58
CA GLY A 497 24.69 -5.26 0.77
C GLY A 497 24.31 -6.75 0.84
N VAL A 498 24.12 -7.24 2.05
CA VAL A 498 23.63 -8.60 2.31
C VAL A 498 22.14 -8.54 2.62
N ALA A 499 21.31 -9.25 1.87
CA ALA A 499 19.86 -9.23 2.00
C ALA A 499 19.33 -10.57 2.49
N VAL A 500 18.69 -10.58 3.66
CA VAL A 500 17.84 -11.67 4.12
C VAL A 500 16.47 -11.50 3.47
N VAL A 501 16.00 -12.53 2.76
CA VAL A 501 14.71 -12.52 2.08
C VAL A 501 13.89 -13.72 2.53
N CYS A 502 12.89 -13.46 3.37
CA CYS A 502 11.98 -14.48 3.90
C CYS A 502 10.56 -14.22 3.40
N ASP A 503 10.01 -15.18 2.68
CA ASP A 503 8.71 -15.09 2.05
C ASP A 503 7.91 -16.40 2.14
N GLY A 504 6.66 -16.39 1.65
CA GLY A 504 5.84 -17.57 1.49
C GLY A 504 6.31 -18.47 0.35
N THR A 505 6.48 -17.96 -0.86
CA THR A 505 6.94 -18.78 -2.00
C THR A 505 7.42 -17.90 -3.13
N GLY A 506 8.62 -18.18 -3.63
CA GLY A 506 9.12 -17.60 -4.87
C GLY A 506 9.74 -18.68 -5.75
N TYR A 507 9.63 -18.52 -7.08
CA TYR A 507 10.21 -19.47 -8.02
C TYR A 507 11.75 -19.39 -7.98
N GLY A 508 12.40 -20.50 -7.62
CA GLY A 508 13.85 -20.61 -7.57
C GLY A 508 14.49 -20.70 -8.94
N LEU A 509 15.78 -20.36 -9.04
CA LEU A 509 16.56 -20.53 -10.28
C LEU A 509 16.71 -22.01 -10.69
N ASP A 510 16.55 -22.91 -9.73
CA ASP A 510 16.57 -24.37 -9.86
C ASP A 510 15.16 -24.97 -10.07
N GLY A 511 14.13 -24.13 -10.21
CA GLY A 511 12.73 -24.55 -10.34
C GLY A 511 12.07 -25.01 -9.03
N LYS A 512 12.74 -24.88 -7.88
CA LYS A 512 12.19 -25.21 -6.56
C LYS A 512 11.43 -24.02 -5.95
N SER A 513 10.71 -24.25 -4.84
CA SER A 513 9.98 -23.20 -4.12
C SER A 513 10.87 -22.57 -3.05
N TRP A 514 11.43 -21.39 -3.34
CA TRP A 514 12.26 -20.65 -2.38
C TRP A 514 11.40 -19.81 -1.43
N GLY A 515 12.00 -19.30 -0.34
CA GLY A 515 11.32 -18.36 0.57
C GLY A 515 12.04 -18.14 1.90
N GLY A 516 13.31 -18.53 2.01
CA GLY A 516 14.11 -18.37 3.22
C GLY A 516 15.57 -18.33 2.82
N GLU A 517 15.96 -17.21 2.20
CA GLU A 517 17.22 -17.06 1.48
C GLU A 517 18.05 -15.90 2.03
N VAL A 518 19.37 -16.01 1.93
CA VAL A 518 20.31 -14.91 2.15
C VAL A 518 21.08 -14.67 0.86
N PHE A 519 21.13 -13.42 0.42
CA PHE A 519 21.84 -13.01 -0.80
C PHE A 519 22.93 -11.99 -0.49
N HIS A 520 24.09 -12.12 -1.12
CA HIS A 520 25.02 -11.01 -1.30
C HIS A 520 24.70 -10.34 -2.63
N VAL A 521 24.29 -9.08 -2.56
CA VAL A 521 23.89 -8.29 -3.74
C VAL A 521 24.91 -7.19 -3.94
N THR A 522 25.55 -7.17 -5.11
CA THR A 522 26.46 -6.11 -5.54
C THR A 522 25.82 -5.32 -6.68
N GLU A 523 26.50 -4.33 -7.25
CA GLU A 523 25.98 -3.63 -8.43
C GLU A 523 25.72 -4.59 -9.62
N LYS A 524 26.56 -5.62 -9.79
CA LYS A 524 26.61 -6.47 -11.00
C LYS A 524 26.15 -7.90 -10.79
N ASN A 525 26.18 -8.42 -9.57
CA ASN A 525 25.86 -9.81 -9.25
C ASN A 525 24.87 -9.91 -8.09
N GLU A 526 24.15 -11.03 -8.03
CA GLU A 526 23.34 -11.45 -6.88
C GLU A 526 23.63 -12.92 -6.61
N GLU A 527 24.31 -13.19 -5.51
CA GLU A 527 24.74 -14.53 -5.12
C GLU A 527 23.91 -15.02 -3.95
N ARG A 528 23.36 -16.24 -4.05
CA ARG A 528 22.67 -16.90 -2.94
C ARG A 528 23.73 -17.55 -2.04
N ILE A 529 23.92 -16.99 -0.85
CA ILE A 529 25.00 -17.38 0.06
C ILE A 529 24.56 -18.30 1.21
N GLY A 530 23.25 -18.36 1.48
CA GLY A 530 22.70 -19.23 2.51
C GLY A 530 21.18 -19.38 2.40
N HIS A 531 20.65 -20.45 2.99
CA HIS A 531 19.23 -20.75 2.92
C HIS A 531 18.76 -21.76 3.98
N VAL A 532 17.45 -21.90 4.12
CA VAL A 532 16.84 -22.98 4.90
C VAL A 532 17.08 -24.33 4.23
N LYS A 533 17.40 -25.38 4.99
CA LYS A 533 17.49 -26.75 4.46
C LYS A 533 16.19 -27.14 3.75
N GLU A 534 16.33 -27.72 2.56
CA GLU A 534 15.19 -28.16 1.75
C GLU A 534 14.34 -29.19 2.49
N TYR A 535 13.02 -29.00 2.46
CA TYR A 535 12.05 -29.97 2.97
C TYR A 535 10.96 -30.27 1.93
N PRO A 536 10.36 -31.48 1.95
CA PRO A 536 9.31 -31.84 0.98
C PRO A 536 8.05 -30.98 1.16
N LEU A 537 7.51 -30.47 0.05
CA LEU A 537 6.30 -29.65 0.02
C LEU A 537 5.10 -30.47 -0.49
N LEU A 538 4.52 -31.26 0.42
CA LEU A 538 3.50 -32.27 0.07
C LEU A 538 2.28 -31.66 -0.63
N GLY A 539 2.17 -31.86 -1.94
CA GLY A 539 1.03 -31.38 -2.75
C GLY A 539 1.06 -29.89 -3.10
N GLY A 540 2.24 -29.25 -3.11
CA GLY A 540 2.45 -27.88 -3.62
C GLY A 540 1.56 -26.85 -2.93
N ASP A 541 0.71 -26.14 -3.69
CA ASP A 541 -0.21 -25.12 -3.18
C ASP A 541 -1.11 -25.59 -2.03
N LYS A 542 -1.42 -26.89 -1.95
CA LYS A 542 -2.19 -27.44 -0.83
C LYS A 542 -1.43 -27.32 0.49
N ALA A 543 -0.11 -27.42 0.50
CA ALA A 543 0.69 -27.26 1.71
C ALA A 543 0.61 -25.84 2.29
N ALA A 544 0.36 -24.84 1.44
CA ALA A 544 0.14 -23.47 1.90
C ALA A 544 -1.27 -23.28 2.49
N LYS A 545 -2.27 -24.03 2.04
CA LYS A 545 -3.64 -24.02 2.59
C LYS A 545 -3.80 -24.88 3.84
N GLU A 546 -3.13 -26.03 3.86
CA GLU A 546 -3.18 -27.06 4.90
C GLU A 546 -1.77 -27.23 5.52
N PRO A 547 -1.33 -26.35 6.44
CA PRO A 547 0.06 -26.35 6.90
C PRO A 547 0.50 -27.62 7.65
N VAL A 548 -0.46 -28.45 8.08
CA VAL A 548 -0.20 -29.81 8.61
C VAL A 548 0.61 -30.67 7.63
N ARG A 549 0.53 -30.39 6.32
CA ARG A 549 1.34 -31.08 5.30
C ARG A 549 2.84 -30.85 5.48
N VAL A 550 3.23 -29.63 5.85
CA VAL A 550 4.63 -29.28 6.13
C VAL A 550 5.05 -29.88 7.49
N LEU A 551 4.14 -29.91 8.46
CA LEU A 551 4.37 -30.58 9.74
C LEU A 551 4.70 -32.06 9.55
N VAL A 552 3.90 -32.76 8.73
CA VAL A 552 4.11 -34.18 8.44
C VAL A 552 5.40 -34.41 7.66
N SER A 553 5.78 -33.52 6.73
CA SER A 553 7.00 -33.73 5.93
C SER A 553 8.28 -33.60 6.76
N ILE A 554 8.30 -32.69 7.74
CA ILE A 554 9.46 -32.46 8.61
C ILE A 554 9.47 -33.44 9.79
N LEU A 555 8.32 -33.79 10.37
CA LEU A 555 8.20 -34.64 11.57
C LEU A 555 7.58 -36.02 11.27
N LYS A 556 7.89 -36.61 10.11
CA LYS A 556 7.26 -37.86 9.65
C LYS A 556 7.43 -39.03 10.62
N ASP A 557 8.53 -39.06 11.37
CA ASP A 557 8.89 -40.14 12.28
C ASP A 557 8.26 -39.97 13.69
N GLU A 558 7.67 -38.80 13.97
CA GLU A 558 7.03 -38.50 15.25
C GLU A 558 5.57 -39.01 15.34
N ASP A 559 5.05 -39.16 16.55
CA ASP A 559 3.62 -39.42 16.78
C ASP A 559 2.78 -38.14 16.60
N LEU A 560 2.15 -38.03 15.43
CA LEU A 560 1.31 -36.91 15.02
C LEU A 560 -0.19 -37.16 15.25
N SER A 561 -0.56 -38.15 16.07
CA SER A 561 -1.96 -38.49 16.36
C SER A 561 -2.77 -37.30 16.88
N ASP A 562 -2.15 -36.42 17.69
CA ASP A 562 -2.75 -35.20 18.25
C ASP A 562 -3.37 -34.27 17.17
N TYR A 563 -2.85 -34.28 15.94
CA TYR A 563 -3.29 -33.39 14.85
C TYR A 563 -4.41 -34.00 13.99
N SER A 564 -4.72 -35.28 14.19
CA SER A 564 -5.73 -36.00 13.41
C SER A 564 -7.11 -35.34 13.49
N ASN A 565 -7.50 -34.86 14.69
CA ASN A 565 -8.83 -34.24 14.89
C ASN A 565 -8.95 -32.87 14.19
N SER A 566 -7.84 -32.15 14.05
CA SER A 566 -7.81 -30.85 13.37
C SER A 566 -7.68 -30.97 11.85
N TYR A 567 -7.28 -32.14 11.36
CA TYR A 567 -7.13 -32.40 9.93
C TYR A 567 -8.41 -33.01 9.37
N LYS A 568 -8.92 -32.45 8.27
CA LYS A 568 -10.18 -32.86 7.62
C LYS A 568 -10.26 -34.36 7.32
N TYR A 569 -9.13 -35.03 7.12
CA TYR A 569 -9.05 -36.44 6.75
C TYR A 569 -8.66 -37.38 7.91
N GLY A 570 -8.62 -36.87 9.15
CA GLY A 570 -8.32 -37.68 10.32
C GLY A 570 -6.92 -38.32 10.29
N SER A 571 -6.77 -39.39 11.06
CA SER A 571 -5.53 -40.19 11.14
C SER A 571 -5.14 -40.82 9.80
N GLN A 572 -6.14 -41.31 9.04
CA GLN A 572 -5.91 -41.87 7.69
C GLN A 572 -5.25 -40.87 6.75
N GLY A 573 -5.62 -39.59 6.86
CA GLY A 573 -4.99 -38.52 6.10
C GLY A 573 -3.54 -38.29 6.48
N ILE A 574 -3.22 -38.31 7.78
CA ILE A 574 -1.84 -38.16 8.27
C ILE A 574 -0.98 -39.33 7.79
N ASP A 575 -1.48 -40.57 7.90
CA ASP A 575 -0.76 -41.77 7.43
C ASP A 575 -0.51 -41.72 5.91
N ALA A 576 -1.47 -41.22 5.14
CA ALA A 576 -1.31 -41.03 3.69
C ALA A 576 -0.22 -39.98 3.38
N LEU A 577 -0.16 -38.88 4.13
CA LEU A 577 0.87 -37.85 3.97
C LEU A 577 2.27 -38.39 4.33
N LYS A 578 2.39 -39.18 5.41
CA LYS A 578 3.66 -39.83 5.78
C LYS A 578 4.19 -40.71 4.65
N LYS A 579 3.31 -41.50 4.00
CA LYS A 579 3.68 -42.31 2.83
C LYS A 579 4.12 -41.46 1.65
N LEU A 580 3.36 -40.39 1.34
CA LEU A 580 3.65 -39.48 0.23
C LEU A 580 5.01 -38.78 0.36
N THR A 581 5.49 -38.57 1.59
CA THR A 581 6.75 -37.87 1.85
C THR A 581 7.96 -38.53 1.18
N ASN A 582 7.95 -39.86 1.01
CA ASN A 582 9.04 -40.57 0.34
C ASN A 582 9.01 -40.45 -1.20
N ASP A 583 7.84 -40.12 -1.77
CA ASP A 583 7.63 -40.02 -3.22
C ASP A 583 7.59 -38.56 -3.71
N GLU A 584 7.57 -37.58 -2.79
CA GLU A 584 7.48 -36.16 -3.13
C GLU A 584 8.74 -35.66 -3.83
N LYS A 585 8.55 -34.87 -4.88
CA LYS A 585 9.61 -34.32 -5.73
C LYS A 585 9.69 -32.81 -5.66
N ILE A 586 8.69 -32.16 -5.07
CA ILE A 586 8.65 -30.73 -4.88
C ILE A 586 9.25 -30.42 -3.51
N PHE A 587 10.34 -29.65 -3.51
CA PHE A 587 11.03 -29.21 -2.31
C PHE A 587 10.89 -27.71 -2.13
N SER A 588 10.93 -27.27 -0.87
CA SER A 588 10.86 -25.87 -0.50
C SER A 588 11.90 -25.49 0.55
N THR A 589 12.31 -24.23 0.53
CA THR A 589 13.15 -23.56 1.54
C THR A 589 12.40 -22.40 2.21
N SER A 590 11.06 -22.40 2.13
CA SER A 590 10.23 -21.27 2.55
C SER A 590 10.16 -21.06 4.07
N CYS A 591 10.61 -19.90 4.53
CA CYS A 591 10.44 -19.47 5.91
C CYS A 591 8.94 -19.29 6.26
N GLY A 592 8.14 -18.74 5.34
CA GLY A 592 6.70 -18.58 5.56
C GLY A 592 5.98 -19.90 5.80
N ARG A 593 6.32 -20.97 5.06
CA ARG A 593 5.74 -22.30 5.27
C ARG A 593 6.19 -22.94 6.59
N LEU A 594 7.41 -22.67 7.04
CA LEU A 594 7.86 -23.10 8.37
C LEU A 594 7.06 -22.41 9.48
N LEU A 595 6.83 -21.10 9.39
CA LEU A 595 5.97 -20.39 10.35
C LEU A 595 4.54 -20.95 10.31
N ASP A 596 4.01 -21.28 9.14
CA ASP A 596 2.69 -21.90 9.04
C ASP A 596 2.65 -23.28 9.71
N MET A 597 3.69 -24.09 9.55
CA MET A 597 3.84 -25.37 10.24
C MET A 597 3.84 -25.20 11.76
N PHE A 598 4.66 -24.28 12.29
CA PHE A 598 4.73 -24.03 13.74
C PHE A 598 3.41 -23.49 14.29
N SER A 599 2.63 -22.76 13.48
CA SER A 599 1.27 -22.35 13.84
C SER A 599 0.33 -23.54 14.06
N VAL A 600 0.43 -24.59 13.22
CA VAL A 600 -0.35 -25.83 13.42
C VAL A 600 0.19 -26.59 14.63
N MET A 601 1.51 -26.75 14.74
CA MET A 601 2.16 -27.44 15.86
C MET A 601 1.73 -26.87 17.21
N LEU A 602 1.67 -25.54 17.31
CA LEU A 602 1.29 -24.83 18.51
C LEU A 602 -0.19 -24.46 18.54
N SER A 603 -1.03 -25.05 17.70
CA SER A 603 -2.50 -24.90 17.70
C SER A 603 -3.01 -23.45 17.67
N SER A 604 -2.31 -22.53 17.00
CA SER A 604 -2.78 -21.15 16.77
C SER A 604 -3.66 -21.04 15.53
N CYS A 605 -3.35 -21.81 14.49
CA CYS A 605 -4.13 -21.86 13.25
C CYS A 605 -3.92 -23.20 12.57
N SER A 606 -5.01 -23.89 12.25
CA SER A 606 -5.01 -25.23 11.63
C SER A 606 -5.06 -25.20 10.10
N GLU A 607 -5.72 -24.19 9.52
CA GLU A 607 -5.95 -24.04 8.09
C GLU A 607 -5.87 -22.57 7.70
N ARG A 608 -5.33 -22.29 6.51
CA ARG A 608 -5.19 -20.94 5.98
C ARG A 608 -6.44 -20.55 5.17
N THR A 609 -7.17 -19.55 5.64
CA THR A 609 -8.33 -18.95 4.94
C THR A 609 -8.00 -17.68 4.16
N TYR A 610 -6.90 -17.02 4.49
CA TYR A 610 -6.34 -15.89 3.74
C TYR A 610 -4.81 -15.90 3.80
N GLU A 611 -4.16 -15.17 2.92
CA GLU A 611 -2.70 -15.13 2.82
C GLU A 611 -2.04 -14.65 4.13
N GLY A 612 -1.03 -15.39 4.58
CA GLY A 612 -0.28 -15.09 5.81
C GLY A 612 -1.00 -15.42 7.12
N GLU A 613 -2.25 -15.92 7.11
CA GLU A 613 -3.03 -16.16 8.33
C GLU A 613 -2.31 -16.95 9.43
N PRO A 614 -1.69 -18.12 9.15
CA PRO A 614 -1.08 -18.91 10.20
C PRO A 614 0.15 -18.21 10.79
N ALA A 615 1.01 -17.64 9.95
CA ALA A 615 2.15 -16.83 10.40
C ALA A 615 1.72 -15.62 11.26
N MET A 616 0.67 -14.89 10.88
CA MET A 616 0.16 -13.75 11.66
C MET A 616 -0.45 -14.17 13.01
N LYS A 617 -1.15 -15.31 13.05
CA LYS A 617 -1.70 -15.87 14.29
C LYS A 617 -0.61 -16.42 15.20
N LEU A 618 0.44 -17.04 14.65
CA LEU A 618 1.60 -17.47 15.40
C LEU A 618 2.36 -16.27 15.99
N GLU A 619 2.52 -15.18 15.24
CA GLU A 619 3.08 -13.92 15.75
C GLU A 619 2.25 -13.38 16.94
N SER A 620 0.93 -13.39 16.80
CA SER A 620 0.02 -12.93 17.86
C SER A 620 0.07 -13.79 19.12
N LEU A 621 0.25 -15.11 18.96
CA LEU A 621 0.49 -16.02 20.07
C LEU A 621 1.85 -15.72 20.74
N ALA A 622 2.89 -15.45 19.95
CA ALA A 622 4.23 -15.12 20.42
C ALA A 622 4.31 -13.76 21.12
N TRP A 623 3.35 -12.86 20.92
CA TRP A 623 3.40 -11.46 21.39
C TRP A 623 3.60 -11.34 22.92
N LYS A 624 2.99 -12.24 23.70
CA LYS A 624 3.11 -12.30 25.17
C LYS A 624 4.11 -13.35 25.67
N GLY A 625 4.87 -13.95 24.76
CA GLY A 625 5.82 -15.00 25.05
C GLY A 625 7.20 -14.47 25.45
N LYS A 626 7.94 -15.30 26.18
CA LYS A 626 9.36 -15.13 26.48
C LYS A 626 10.16 -16.11 25.65
N ASP A 627 11.29 -15.65 25.14
CA ASP A 627 12.23 -16.50 24.41
C ASP A 627 12.94 -17.46 25.38
N LEU A 628 12.96 -18.74 25.03
CA LEU A 628 13.63 -19.82 25.76
C LEU A 628 15.09 -20.00 25.31
N ASN A 629 15.56 -19.23 24.32
CA ASN A 629 16.93 -19.23 23.80
C ASN A 629 17.37 -20.60 23.25
N ILE A 630 16.50 -21.26 22.48
CA ILE A 630 16.82 -22.55 21.84
C ILE A 630 17.41 -22.26 20.45
N PRO A 631 18.72 -22.46 20.21
CA PRO A 631 19.32 -22.13 18.92
C PRO A 631 18.94 -23.13 17.81
N ILE A 632 19.02 -22.67 16.57
CA ILE A 632 18.98 -23.51 15.36
C ILE A 632 20.41 -23.71 14.88
N GLU A 633 20.73 -24.94 14.48
CA GLU A 633 22.03 -25.29 13.96
C GLU A 633 22.19 -24.84 12.50
N ILE A 634 23.39 -24.39 12.15
CA ILE A 634 23.75 -23.92 10.81
C ILE A 634 24.99 -24.69 10.38
N GLU A 635 24.91 -25.36 9.22
CA GLU A 635 26.03 -26.06 8.59
C GLU A 635 26.21 -25.52 7.18
N ASP A 636 27.41 -25.04 6.83
CA ASP A 636 27.72 -24.50 5.49
C ASP A 636 26.68 -23.48 4.98
N ASN A 637 26.28 -22.53 5.83
CA ASN A 637 25.23 -21.54 5.58
C ASN A 637 23.83 -22.13 5.29
N ILE A 638 23.58 -23.37 5.70
CA ILE A 638 22.28 -24.05 5.62
C ILE A 638 21.66 -24.13 7.01
N ILE A 639 20.44 -23.58 7.16
CA ILE A 639 19.70 -23.58 8.44
C ILE A 639 18.97 -24.92 8.63
N LEU A 640 19.34 -25.67 9.67
CA LEU A 640 18.83 -27.01 9.96
C LEU A 640 17.61 -27.00 10.87
N VAL A 641 16.42 -26.83 10.29
CA VAL A 641 15.17 -26.62 11.05
C VAL A 641 14.58 -27.92 11.64
N GLU A 642 14.93 -29.09 11.11
CA GLU A 642 14.31 -30.37 11.50
C GLU A 642 14.52 -30.70 12.99
N GLU A 643 15.77 -30.69 13.46
CA GLU A 643 16.10 -30.98 14.87
C GLU A 643 15.55 -29.92 15.82
N PHE A 644 15.51 -28.67 15.38
CA PHE A 644 14.84 -27.61 16.12
C PHE A 644 13.32 -27.86 16.24
N ALA A 645 12.67 -28.25 15.13
CA ALA A 645 11.25 -28.57 15.12
C ALA A 645 10.93 -29.75 16.06
N LYS A 646 11.76 -30.80 16.10
CA LYS A 646 11.62 -31.92 17.05
C LYS A 646 11.70 -31.44 18.51
N LYS A 647 12.68 -30.59 18.84
CA LYS A 647 12.81 -30.00 20.19
C LYS A 647 11.56 -29.20 20.58
N ILE A 648 11.08 -28.32 19.70
CA ILE A 648 9.85 -27.55 19.96
C ILE A 648 8.64 -28.48 20.10
N PHE A 649 8.57 -29.51 19.27
CA PHE A 649 7.52 -30.52 19.32
C PHE A 649 7.48 -31.22 20.69
N ASP A 650 8.61 -31.67 21.22
CA ASP A 650 8.68 -32.33 22.54
C ASP A 650 8.29 -31.40 23.69
N LEU A 651 8.72 -30.15 23.60
CA LEU A 651 8.44 -29.13 24.61
C LEU A 651 6.99 -28.65 24.59
N ARG A 652 6.24 -28.84 23.50
CA ARG A 652 4.86 -28.35 23.33
C ARG A 652 3.89 -28.77 24.44
N LYS A 653 4.16 -29.90 25.11
CA LYS A 653 3.33 -30.45 26.20
C LYS A 653 3.78 -30.00 27.59
N ARG A 654 4.95 -29.35 27.70
CA ARG A 654 5.60 -28.98 28.97
C ARG A 654 5.72 -27.47 29.15
N GLU A 655 5.95 -26.76 28.05
CA GLU A 655 6.17 -25.32 28.04
C GLU A 655 4.93 -24.55 27.58
N ARG A 656 4.90 -23.26 27.93
CA ARG A 656 3.83 -22.36 27.48
C ARG A 656 3.93 -22.15 25.97
N ARG A 657 2.77 -22.23 25.29
CA ARG A 657 2.67 -22.08 23.84
C ARG A 657 3.17 -20.71 23.36
N GLU A 658 2.91 -19.65 24.13
CA GLU A 658 3.38 -18.30 23.81
C GLU A 658 4.91 -18.23 23.83
N ASP A 659 5.55 -18.88 24.81
CA ASP A 659 7.01 -18.88 24.99
C ASP A 659 7.68 -19.69 23.86
N LEU A 660 7.10 -20.83 23.47
CA LEU A 660 7.55 -21.60 22.30
C LEU A 660 7.38 -20.84 20.99
N ALA A 661 6.23 -20.18 20.79
CA ALA A 661 5.99 -19.37 19.61
C ALA A 661 7.00 -18.21 19.52
N LYS A 662 7.32 -17.56 20.65
CA LYS A 662 8.35 -16.52 20.72
C LYS A 662 9.73 -17.08 20.34
N THR A 663 10.08 -18.23 20.89
CA THR A 663 11.35 -18.93 20.61
C THR A 663 11.48 -19.25 19.13
N VAL A 664 10.44 -19.82 18.49
CA VAL A 664 10.45 -20.11 17.04
C VAL A 664 10.81 -18.89 16.21
N HIS A 665 10.20 -17.73 16.48
CA HIS A 665 10.47 -16.52 15.72
C HIS A 665 11.90 -16.03 15.93
N VAL A 666 12.34 -15.94 17.20
CA VAL A 666 13.66 -15.39 17.53
C VAL A 666 14.77 -16.31 17.01
N SER A 667 14.65 -17.63 17.19
CA SER A 667 15.68 -18.57 16.76
C SER A 667 15.83 -18.65 15.23
N LEU A 668 14.73 -18.55 14.47
CA LEU A 668 14.79 -18.45 13.01
C LEU A 668 15.44 -17.13 12.57
N ALA A 669 15.01 -16.01 13.14
CA ALA A 669 15.59 -14.69 12.86
C ALA A 669 17.09 -14.64 13.17
N ASP A 670 17.49 -15.24 14.29
CA ASP A 670 18.88 -15.33 14.72
C ASP A 670 19.73 -16.15 13.74
N ALA A 671 19.20 -17.29 13.27
CA ALA A 671 19.92 -18.13 12.33
C ALA A 671 20.18 -17.44 10.98
N PHE A 672 19.17 -16.75 10.43
CA PHE A 672 19.37 -15.94 9.22
C PHE A 672 20.36 -14.80 9.43
N SER A 673 20.27 -14.14 10.60
CA SER A 673 21.15 -13.04 10.94
C SER A 673 22.60 -13.51 11.06
N ASP A 674 22.86 -14.70 11.61
CA ASP A 674 24.22 -15.22 11.75
C ASP A 674 24.91 -15.42 10.41
N ILE A 675 24.20 -16.00 9.43
CA ILE A 675 24.70 -16.12 8.05
C ILE A 675 24.97 -14.73 7.47
N ALA A 676 24.00 -13.82 7.57
CA ALA A 676 24.12 -12.50 6.98
C ALA A 676 25.24 -11.65 7.62
N ILE A 677 25.42 -11.77 8.93
CA ILE A 677 26.45 -11.06 9.69
C ILE A 677 27.85 -11.58 9.31
N GLU A 678 28.02 -12.89 9.14
CA GLU A 678 29.32 -13.45 8.79
C GLU A 678 29.80 -12.98 7.42
N GLU A 679 28.89 -12.92 6.45
CA GLU A 679 29.20 -12.31 5.15
C GLU A 679 29.46 -10.81 5.26
N ALA A 680 28.56 -10.08 5.93
CA ALA A 680 28.62 -8.62 5.98
C ALA A 680 29.84 -8.08 6.74
N LYS A 681 30.42 -8.85 7.69
CA LYS A 681 31.62 -8.43 8.43
C LYS A 681 32.86 -8.27 7.58
N GLN A 682 32.97 -9.02 6.48
CA GLN A 682 34.17 -8.99 5.63
C GLN A 682 34.44 -7.56 5.13
N ASP A 683 33.39 -6.88 4.66
CA ASP A 683 33.46 -5.52 4.08
C ASP A 683 32.61 -4.48 4.81
N HIS A 684 32.13 -4.78 6.02
CA HIS A 684 31.22 -3.91 6.81
C HIS A 684 29.95 -3.52 6.02
N LEU A 685 29.39 -4.48 5.30
CA LEU A 685 28.23 -4.29 4.45
C LEU A 685 26.94 -4.05 5.28
N PRO A 686 25.99 -3.27 4.75
CA PRO A 686 24.66 -3.18 5.34
C PRO A 686 23.91 -4.51 5.20
N VAL A 687 23.13 -4.86 6.22
CA VAL A 687 22.23 -6.03 6.20
C VAL A 687 20.79 -5.56 6.01
N ALA A 688 20.15 -6.03 4.96
CA ALA A 688 18.77 -5.72 4.61
C ALA A 688 17.83 -6.87 4.93
N PHE A 689 16.57 -6.58 5.28
CA PHE A 689 15.51 -7.59 5.43
C PHE A 689 14.29 -7.26 4.57
N SER A 690 13.84 -8.24 3.78
CA SER A 690 12.72 -8.11 2.84
C SER A 690 11.91 -9.42 2.71
N GLY A 691 10.83 -9.40 1.94
CA GLY A 691 9.90 -10.51 1.74
C GLY A 691 8.68 -10.41 2.67
N GLY A 692 7.65 -11.23 2.44
CA GLY A 692 6.40 -11.16 3.20
C GLY A 692 6.55 -11.38 4.71
N VAL A 693 7.57 -12.13 5.14
CA VAL A 693 7.86 -12.35 6.57
C VAL A 693 8.43 -11.09 7.25
N ALA A 694 8.94 -10.12 6.49
CA ALA A 694 9.47 -8.87 7.04
C ALA A 694 8.39 -7.93 7.64
N TYR A 695 7.11 -8.27 7.50
CA TYR A 695 6.03 -7.63 8.27
C TYR A 695 5.89 -8.19 9.70
N ASN A 696 6.50 -9.33 9.99
CA ASN A 696 6.51 -9.91 11.33
C ASN A 696 7.44 -9.07 12.21
N LYS A 697 6.86 -8.41 13.20
CA LYS A 697 7.57 -7.47 14.06
C LYS A 697 8.57 -8.18 14.96
N ILE A 698 8.18 -9.32 15.54
CA ILE A 698 9.09 -10.11 16.40
C ILE A 698 10.31 -10.55 15.61
N PHE A 699 10.10 -11.04 14.39
CA PHE A 699 11.17 -11.51 13.51
C PHE A 699 12.08 -10.36 13.07
N SER A 700 11.50 -9.25 12.62
CA SER A 700 12.25 -8.07 12.18
C SER A 700 13.05 -7.44 13.30
N ASP A 701 12.45 -7.28 14.49
CA ASP A 701 13.11 -6.70 15.66
C ASP A 701 14.26 -7.60 16.15
N ALA A 702 14.12 -8.92 16.05
CA ALA A 702 15.20 -9.87 16.38
C ALA A 702 16.39 -9.74 15.42
N ILE A 703 16.15 -9.72 14.10
CA ILE A 703 17.21 -9.50 13.09
C ILE A 703 17.90 -8.15 13.35
N LYS A 704 17.12 -7.07 13.45
CA LYS A 704 17.64 -5.72 13.67
C LYS A 704 18.55 -5.68 14.89
N LYS A 705 18.06 -6.17 16.04
CA LYS A 705 18.82 -6.20 17.29
C LYS A 705 20.13 -6.97 17.12
N ARG A 706 20.09 -8.14 16.47
CA ARG A 706 21.27 -8.99 16.32
C ARG A 706 22.33 -8.38 15.40
N VAL A 707 21.91 -7.77 14.29
CA VAL A 707 22.78 -7.04 13.36
C VAL A 707 23.43 -5.83 14.02
N GLU A 708 22.63 -4.99 14.70
CA GLU A 708 23.11 -3.75 15.35
C GLU A 708 24.07 -4.05 16.52
N LEU A 709 23.84 -5.13 17.28
CA LEU A 709 24.75 -5.58 18.34
C LEU A 709 26.15 -5.97 17.83
N ARG A 710 26.29 -6.26 16.54
CA ARG A 710 27.58 -6.56 15.89
C ARG A 710 28.19 -5.34 15.18
N GLY A 711 27.59 -4.14 15.35
CA GLY A 711 28.08 -2.90 14.76
C GLY A 711 27.80 -2.74 13.27
N LEU A 712 26.96 -3.59 12.69
CA LEU A 712 26.55 -3.51 11.28
C LEU A 712 25.29 -2.66 11.13
N LYS A 713 25.10 -2.09 9.94
CA LYS A 713 23.93 -1.26 9.62
C LYS A 713 22.76 -2.14 9.17
N TYR A 714 21.66 -2.11 9.92
CA TYR A 714 20.40 -2.70 9.48
C TYR A 714 19.61 -1.75 8.57
N VAL A 715 19.02 -2.26 7.50
CA VAL A 715 18.13 -1.50 6.61
C VAL A 715 16.84 -2.25 6.27
N GLU A 716 15.77 -1.48 6.10
CA GLU A 716 14.42 -1.98 5.83
C GLU A 716 13.67 -1.02 4.89
N HIS A 717 12.52 -1.46 4.41
CA HIS A 717 11.66 -0.68 3.52
C HIS A 717 10.92 0.48 4.22
N LYS A 718 10.59 1.54 3.48
CA LYS A 718 9.87 2.74 3.98
C LYS A 718 8.72 3.21 3.09
N LEU A 719 8.93 3.20 1.78
CA LEU A 719 8.11 3.68 0.67
C LEU A 719 7.60 2.51 -0.18
N ILE A 720 8.27 1.37 -0.14
CA ILE A 720 7.97 0.17 -0.93
C ILE A 720 7.42 -0.91 0.00
N PRO A 721 6.39 -1.68 -0.39
CA PRO A 721 5.98 -2.85 0.38
C PRO A 721 7.08 -3.91 0.48
N CYS A 722 7.20 -4.56 1.64
CA CYS A 722 8.20 -5.61 1.85
C CYS A 722 7.87 -6.91 1.10
N GLY A 723 6.59 -7.24 1.00
CA GLY A 723 6.04 -8.39 0.26
C GLY A 723 5.77 -8.07 -1.21
N ASP A 724 5.01 -8.93 -1.89
CA ASP A 724 4.85 -8.99 -3.35
C ASP A 724 4.46 -7.67 -4.04
N GLY A 725 3.78 -6.77 -3.33
CA GLY A 725 3.46 -5.43 -3.83
C GLY A 725 4.70 -4.56 -4.13
N GLY A 726 5.88 -4.95 -3.66
CA GLY A 726 7.17 -4.31 -3.94
C GLY A 726 8.00 -4.98 -5.05
N VAL A 727 7.61 -6.18 -5.51
CA VAL A 727 8.43 -6.98 -6.44
C VAL A 727 8.64 -6.28 -7.78
N SER A 728 7.61 -5.62 -8.33
CA SER A 728 7.74 -4.91 -9.61
C SER A 728 8.73 -3.74 -9.55
N PHE A 729 8.87 -3.09 -8.39
CA PHE A 729 9.90 -2.07 -8.21
C PHE A 729 11.29 -2.70 -8.33
N GLY A 730 11.54 -3.80 -7.60
CA GLY A 730 12.78 -4.57 -7.68
C GLY A 730 13.11 -5.03 -9.11
N GLN A 731 12.12 -5.58 -9.80
CA GLN A 731 12.21 -5.98 -11.21
C GLN A 731 12.59 -4.80 -12.13
N SER A 732 12.00 -3.62 -11.93
CA SER A 732 12.27 -2.45 -12.78
C SER A 732 13.73 -2.02 -12.77
N LEU A 733 14.46 -2.30 -11.68
CA LEU A 733 15.87 -1.94 -11.50
C LEU A 733 16.81 -2.79 -12.38
N PHE A 734 16.37 -3.95 -12.87
CA PHE A 734 17.20 -4.81 -13.72
C PHE A 734 17.44 -4.23 -15.12
N ALA A 735 16.71 -3.19 -15.50
CA ALA A 735 17.03 -2.36 -16.67
C ALA A 735 18.46 -1.79 -16.63
N TYR A 736 19.02 -1.67 -15.42
CA TYR A 736 20.36 -1.20 -15.10
C TYR A 736 21.46 -2.20 -15.50
N LYS A 737 21.17 -3.50 -15.50
CA LYS A 737 22.16 -4.55 -15.82
C LYS A 737 22.09 -4.91 -17.30
N ASN A 738 22.94 -4.25 -18.10
CA ASN A 738 23.34 -4.64 -19.46
C ASN A 738 22.21 -5.06 -20.42
N ILE A 739 21.78 -4.10 -21.24
CA ILE A 739 21.63 -4.38 -22.69
C ILE A 739 23.00 -4.11 -23.30
#